data_AF-A0A1G6U8A6-F1
#
_entry.id   AF-A0A1G6U8A6-F1
#
_cell.length_a   1.000
_cell.length_b   1.000
_cell.length_c   1.000
_cell.angle_alpha   90.00
_cell.angle_beta   90.00
_cell.angle_gamma   90.00
#
_symmetry.space_group_name_H-M   'P 1'
#
loop_
_entity.id
_entity.type
_entity.pdbx_description
1 polymer ?
#
loop_
_entity_poly.entity_id
_entity_poly.type
_entity_poly.pdbx_seq_one_letter_code
_entity_poly.pdbx_strand_id
1 'polypeptide(L)'
;MKASTPDKLWWTCSVAPDHRWAASGSNRVRLGSGCPACAGRQVSVTNNLLNYPELAVQFDLGANGGRTPDLVVATTGKRLWWRCPVADDHRWQAKGADRVAGTGCPACAGQQPSVTNNLLNFPELVAQFDVQANGERTPDQIVAGTHAKLWWTCPVGDDHRWQAKGEDRVAGAGCPACASKRVSVTNSLARYPELAAQFDVQANGCTPEQVVAGTHRRLWWTCAEGPDHHWQATGADRLAGTGCPACAGKRVSVTNSLARHLELAAQFDVQANGGRTPDQIIAGTNERLWWRCPVADDHRWRASGGDRLRGRGCPACAGRQVSVTNSLARHPELAAQFDIQGNGGRTPDQIIAGTNERLWWRCPVADDHRWRASGGDRLRGRGCPACAGRQVSVTNSLARHPELAAQFDIQGNGGRTPDQIIAGTNERLWWRCPVADDHRWVAAGNSRVGSRARGCPACAGRQVSVTNSLARHPVLAAQFDVQANGGRTPDQIVAGTAERLWWRCPVADDHRWRASGGERLEGTGCPACAGKRVSVTNSLARYPELAAQFDVQANGCTPEQVVATTSKRLWWRCAKGPDHRWVASGSNRVHLGAGCPACAGQQLSVTNSLARYPELVAQFDVEANGGRTPDQIVAGTTERLWWRCPVADDHRWRATGDNRVRRGIGCPACAGRQVSVTNNLLNYPELAAQFDVQANGGRTPDQVVAGTNAKLWWACLVAADHRWQAVGSSRIAGSGCPACALVAVSAREVRLAAELAAVLPGLDVDDHRVELPGRRAQHVDVLDHGRRLVVEYDGVYWHAGEKKEAGDRAKTARLTEAGYTVIRVREAPLAPITVADVTVRPTEPIHAVTAAVLDRVAELRPDLLSAAEAAAYRLDGRELATHAAEARLADLRAEAARRRARAADDMGSPRPPDDDEAA
;
A
#
# COMPACT_ATOMS: atom_id res chain seq x y z
N MET A 1 -180.25 -58.93 -57.88
CA MET A 1 -180.60 -60.17 -57.15
C MET A 1 -179.46 -60.51 -56.20
N LYS A 2 -179.75 -60.66 -54.90
CA LYS A 2 -178.79 -61.16 -53.89
C LYS A 2 -178.58 -62.66 -54.13
N ALA A 3 -177.33 -63.13 -54.07
CA ALA A 3 -177.00 -64.55 -54.03
C ALA A 3 -176.05 -64.86 -52.87
N SER A 4 -176.62 -65.55 -51.87
CA SER A 4 -176.08 -66.50 -50.87
C SER A 4 -174.58 -66.49 -50.50
N THR A 5 -174.30 -66.31 -49.20
CA THR A 5 -173.00 -66.61 -48.55
C THR A 5 -172.72 -68.13 -48.48
N PRO A 6 -171.50 -68.61 -48.80
CA PRO A 6 -171.17 -70.04 -48.85
C PRO A 6 -170.71 -70.63 -47.49
N ASP A 7 -171.14 -71.87 -47.20
CA ASP A 7 -170.82 -72.63 -45.97
C ASP A 7 -169.30 -72.81 -45.71
N LYS A 8 -168.89 -72.71 -44.43
CA LYS A 8 -167.50 -72.92 -43.98
C LYS A 8 -167.25 -74.38 -43.62
N LEU A 9 -166.14 -74.93 -44.09
CA LEU A 9 -165.68 -76.30 -43.81
C LEU A 9 -164.51 -76.28 -42.82
N TRP A 10 -164.34 -77.36 -42.06
CA TRP A 10 -163.15 -77.56 -41.22
C TRP A 10 -162.02 -78.18 -42.04
N TRP A 11 -160.86 -77.54 -41.99
CA TRP A 11 -159.65 -77.94 -42.68
C TRP A 11 -158.60 -78.39 -41.68
N THR A 12 -157.88 -79.46 -42.02
CA THR A 12 -156.71 -79.91 -41.27
C THR A 12 -155.47 -79.64 -42.12
N CYS A 13 -154.42 -79.12 -41.51
CA CYS A 13 -153.18 -78.83 -42.22
C CYS A 13 -152.46 -80.13 -42.59
N SER A 14 -151.87 -80.14 -43.78
CA SER A 14 -150.99 -81.23 -44.20
C SER A 14 -149.65 -81.24 -43.45
N VAL A 15 -149.25 -80.09 -42.87
CA VAL A 15 -147.98 -79.94 -42.14
C VAL A 15 -148.06 -80.52 -40.74
N ALA A 16 -149.21 -80.37 -40.06
CA ALA A 16 -149.42 -80.91 -38.73
C ALA A 16 -150.90 -81.24 -38.49
N PRO A 17 -151.25 -82.45 -37.99
CA PRO A 17 -152.65 -82.87 -37.84
C PRO A 17 -153.45 -82.07 -36.79
N ASP A 18 -152.77 -81.43 -35.85
CA ASP A 18 -153.36 -80.58 -34.80
C ASP A 18 -153.72 -79.18 -35.31
N HIS A 19 -153.17 -78.77 -36.46
CA HIS A 19 -153.48 -77.50 -37.09
C HIS A 19 -154.84 -77.59 -37.81
N ARG A 20 -155.92 -77.38 -37.06
CA ARG A 20 -157.30 -77.38 -37.58
C ARG A 20 -157.90 -75.98 -37.56
N TRP A 21 -158.56 -75.59 -38.65
CA TRP A 21 -159.25 -74.29 -38.73
C TRP A 21 -160.49 -74.34 -39.64
N ALA A 22 -161.47 -73.48 -39.37
CA ALA A 22 -162.69 -73.37 -40.17
C ALA A 22 -162.58 -72.27 -41.24
N ALA A 23 -162.80 -72.59 -42.52
CA ALA A 23 -162.82 -71.65 -43.64
C ALA A 23 -163.74 -72.11 -44.78
N SER A 24 -164.32 -71.19 -45.57
CA SER A 24 -165.13 -71.56 -46.75
C SER A 24 -164.25 -71.99 -47.92
N GLY A 25 -164.78 -72.86 -48.80
CA GLY A 25 -164.06 -73.35 -49.98
C GLY A 25 -163.56 -72.21 -50.88
N SER A 26 -164.36 -71.14 -51.03
CA SER A 26 -164.01 -69.93 -51.79
C SER A 26 -162.75 -69.25 -51.25
N ASN A 27 -162.58 -69.20 -49.92
CA ASN A 27 -161.43 -68.57 -49.27
C ASN A 27 -160.14 -69.39 -49.42
N ARG A 28 -160.25 -70.72 -49.53
CA ARG A 28 -159.09 -71.60 -49.75
C ARG A 28 -158.54 -71.47 -51.17
N VAL A 29 -159.41 -71.43 -52.18
CA VAL A 29 -158.99 -71.41 -53.59
C VAL A 29 -158.61 -70.02 -54.06
N ARG A 30 -159.40 -68.98 -53.70
CA ARG A 30 -159.24 -67.64 -54.28
C ARG A 30 -158.31 -66.72 -53.50
N LEU A 31 -158.20 -66.92 -52.18
CA LEU A 31 -157.41 -66.04 -51.28
C LEU A 31 -156.19 -66.75 -50.70
N GLY A 32 -155.92 -68.00 -51.09
CA GLY A 32 -154.77 -68.77 -50.63
C GLY A 32 -154.67 -68.88 -49.11
N SER A 33 -155.80 -68.82 -48.38
CA SER A 33 -155.81 -68.83 -46.91
C SER A 33 -155.42 -70.19 -46.37
N GLY A 34 -154.10 -70.37 -46.21
CA GLY A 34 -153.45 -71.54 -45.62
C GLY A 34 -153.67 -71.63 -44.10
N CYS A 35 -152.98 -72.58 -43.48
CA CYS A 35 -153.12 -72.85 -42.05
C CYS A 35 -152.73 -71.62 -41.20
N PRO A 36 -153.60 -71.14 -40.28
CA PRO A 36 -153.31 -69.98 -39.43
C PRO A 36 -152.22 -70.23 -38.39
N ALA A 37 -152.01 -71.47 -37.94
CA ALA A 37 -150.89 -71.81 -37.05
C ALA A 37 -149.54 -71.81 -37.80
N CYS A 38 -149.46 -72.41 -39.00
CA CYS A 38 -148.29 -72.28 -39.87
C CYS A 38 -148.01 -70.82 -40.25
N ALA A 39 -149.06 -70.01 -40.43
CA ALA A 39 -148.93 -68.59 -40.71
C ALA A 39 -148.67 -67.72 -39.46
N GLY A 40 -148.47 -68.32 -38.28
CA GLY A 40 -148.16 -67.60 -37.02
C GLY A 40 -149.29 -66.75 -36.45
N ARG A 41 -150.53 -66.91 -36.94
CA ARG A 41 -151.72 -66.15 -36.50
C ARG A 41 -152.47 -66.83 -35.36
N GLN A 42 -152.20 -68.11 -35.13
CA GLN A 42 -152.75 -68.90 -34.03
C GLN A 42 -151.61 -69.66 -33.35
N VAL A 43 -151.60 -69.72 -32.02
CA VAL A 43 -150.57 -70.45 -31.28
C VAL A 43 -150.77 -71.96 -31.42
N SER A 44 -149.68 -72.67 -31.60
CA SER A 44 -149.59 -74.13 -31.61
C SER A 44 -148.34 -74.56 -30.86
N VAL A 45 -148.28 -75.85 -30.52
CA VAL A 45 -147.12 -76.46 -29.87
C VAL A 45 -145.84 -76.23 -30.70
N THR A 46 -145.98 -76.21 -32.03
CA THR A 46 -144.87 -76.08 -32.98
C THR A 46 -144.44 -74.64 -33.27
N ASN A 47 -145.10 -73.60 -32.74
CA ASN A 47 -144.79 -72.20 -33.09
C ASN A 47 -144.72 -71.23 -31.89
N ASN A 48 -144.86 -71.72 -30.66
CA ASN A 48 -144.80 -70.89 -29.46
C ASN A 48 -143.35 -70.58 -29.01
N LEU A 49 -143.21 -69.63 -28.09
CA LEU A 49 -141.92 -69.09 -27.64
C LEU A 49 -141.08 -70.10 -26.83
N LEU A 50 -141.68 -71.19 -26.32
CA LEU A 50 -140.90 -72.28 -25.68
C LEU A 50 -139.96 -72.99 -26.67
N ASN A 51 -140.23 -72.92 -27.98
CA ASN A 51 -139.30 -73.42 -29.00
C ASN A 51 -138.00 -72.58 -29.10
N TYR A 52 -137.89 -71.47 -28.35
CA TYR A 52 -136.69 -70.63 -28.26
C TYR A 52 -136.29 -70.41 -26.78
N PRO A 53 -135.66 -71.41 -26.14
CA PRO A 53 -135.39 -71.40 -24.70
C PRO A 53 -134.61 -70.16 -24.22
N GLU A 54 -133.62 -69.71 -24.98
CA GLU A 54 -132.82 -68.53 -24.63
C GLU A 54 -133.61 -67.22 -24.64
N LEU A 55 -134.59 -67.10 -25.54
CA LEU A 55 -135.48 -65.95 -25.59
C LEU A 55 -136.56 -66.05 -24.50
N ALA A 56 -137.02 -67.25 -24.18
CA ALA A 56 -137.98 -67.48 -23.10
C ALA A 56 -137.43 -67.03 -21.74
N VAL A 57 -136.13 -67.21 -21.46
CA VAL A 57 -135.48 -66.70 -20.23
C VAL A 57 -135.49 -65.16 -20.17
N GLN A 58 -135.32 -64.52 -21.31
CA GLN A 58 -135.31 -63.07 -21.46
C GLN A 58 -136.71 -62.47 -21.49
N PHE A 59 -137.75 -63.29 -21.60
CA PHE A 59 -139.13 -62.85 -21.60
C PHE A 59 -139.51 -62.35 -20.20
N ASP A 60 -139.94 -61.09 -20.10
CA ASP A 60 -140.34 -60.53 -18.82
C ASP A 60 -141.80 -60.93 -18.51
N LEU A 61 -141.98 -61.99 -17.71
CA LEU A 61 -143.30 -62.51 -17.34
C LEU A 61 -144.18 -61.45 -16.66
N GLY A 62 -143.60 -60.65 -15.76
CA GLY A 62 -144.33 -59.63 -15.02
C GLY A 62 -144.78 -58.48 -15.93
N ALA A 63 -143.87 -57.97 -16.76
CA ALA A 63 -144.16 -56.86 -17.66
C ALA A 63 -145.04 -57.23 -18.87
N ASN A 64 -145.16 -58.52 -19.22
CA ASN A 64 -146.05 -59.01 -20.27
C ASN A 64 -147.42 -59.52 -19.76
N GLY A 65 -147.82 -59.15 -18.54
CA GLY A 65 -149.16 -59.43 -18.01
C GLY A 65 -149.40 -60.90 -17.65
N GLY A 66 -148.35 -61.63 -17.25
CA GLY A 66 -148.45 -63.01 -16.74
C GLY A 66 -148.65 -64.09 -17.80
N ARG A 67 -148.67 -63.75 -19.09
CA ARG A 67 -148.73 -64.76 -20.18
C ARG A 67 -147.45 -65.59 -20.18
N THR A 68 -147.60 -66.90 -20.17
CA THR A 68 -146.47 -67.83 -20.25
C THR A 68 -145.99 -68.00 -21.70
N PRO A 69 -144.70 -68.30 -21.94
CA PRO A 69 -144.13 -68.38 -23.30
C PRO A 69 -144.84 -69.37 -24.24
N ASP A 70 -145.45 -70.42 -23.72
CA ASP A 70 -146.20 -71.42 -24.50
C ASP A 70 -147.48 -70.88 -25.16
N LEU A 71 -148.01 -69.77 -24.64
CA LEU A 71 -149.22 -69.11 -25.16
C LEU A 71 -148.91 -67.96 -26.13
N VAL A 72 -147.63 -67.72 -26.43
CA VAL A 72 -147.17 -66.64 -27.32
C VAL A 72 -146.49 -67.24 -28.54
N VAL A 73 -146.98 -66.92 -29.74
CA VAL A 73 -146.28 -67.25 -30.98
C VAL A 73 -144.91 -66.56 -30.98
N ALA A 74 -143.82 -67.32 -31.11
CA ALA A 74 -142.46 -66.82 -30.97
C ALA A 74 -142.14 -65.67 -31.93
N THR A 75 -142.61 -65.81 -33.18
CA THR A 75 -142.41 -64.84 -34.26
C THR A 75 -143.49 -63.75 -34.30
N THR A 76 -144.14 -63.46 -33.17
CA THR A 76 -145.19 -62.45 -33.14
C THR A 76 -144.65 -61.06 -33.50
N GLY A 77 -145.41 -60.34 -34.33
CA GLY A 77 -145.15 -58.93 -34.63
C GLY A 77 -145.49 -57.96 -33.48
N LYS A 78 -146.02 -58.47 -32.36
CA LYS A 78 -146.33 -57.67 -31.17
C LYS A 78 -145.06 -57.37 -30.37
N ARG A 79 -144.96 -56.15 -29.84
CA ARG A 79 -143.92 -55.76 -28.89
C ARG A 79 -144.19 -56.42 -27.54
N LEU A 80 -143.16 -57.08 -27.03
CA LEU A 80 -143.12 -57.75 -25.75
C LEU A 80 -142.00 -57.12 -24.93
N TRP A 81 -142.14 -57.17 -23.62
CA TRP A 81 -141.09 -56.76 -22.70
C TRP A 81 -140.06 -57.86 -22.53
N TRP A 82 -138.80 -57.45 -22.53
CA TRP A 82 -137.65 -58.30 -22.34
C TRP A 82 -136.75 -57.72 -21.25
N ARG A 83 -136.10 -58.61 -20.52
CA ARG A 83 -135.10 -58.28 -19.52
C ARG A 83 -133.77 -58.93 -19.89
N CYS A 84 -132.67 -58.23 -19.62
CA CYS A 84 -131.35 -58.74 -19.94
C CYS A 84 -130.84 -59.56 -18.77
N PRO A 85 -130.18 -60.70 -19.02
CA PRO A 85 -129.51 -61.45 -17.96
C PRO A 85 -128.23 -60.76 -17.45
N VAL A 86 -127.70 -59.74 -18.15
CA VAL A 86 -126.45 -59.05 -17.79
C VAL A 86 -126.63 -58.04 -16.67
N ALA A 87 -127.75 -57.31 -16.65
CA ALA A 87 -128.04 -56.33 -15.62
C ALA A 87 -129.56 -56.11 -15.51
N ASP A 88 -130.07 -55.91 -14.30
CA ASP A 88 -131.51 -55.82 -14.02
C ASP A 88 -132.17 -54.54 -14.56
N ASP A 89 -131.39 -53.47 -14.78
CA ASP A 89 -131.81 -52.20 -15.36
C ASP A 89 -131.94 -52.26 -16.89
N HIS A 90 -131.37 -53.29 -17.52
CA HIS A 90 -131.46 -53.52 -18.95
C HIS A 90 -132.82 -54.17 -19.32
N ARG A 91 -133.89 -53.39 -19.27
CA ARG A 91 -135.25 -53.81 -19.68
C ARG A 91 -135.70 -53.04 -20.92
N TRP A 92 -136.26 -53.73 -21.91
CA TRP A 92 -136.66 -53.10 -23.16
C TRP A 92 -137.86 -53.77 -23.83
N GLN A 93 -138.52 -53.02 -24.72
CA GLN A 93 -139.57 -53.55 -25.58
C GLN A 93 -139.03 -53.88 -26.96
N ALA A 94 -139.32 -55.08 -27.45
CA ALA A 94 -139.01 -55.49 -28.82
C ALA A 94 -140.06 -56.49 -29.33
N LYS A 95 -140.23 -56.62 -30.65
CA LYS A 95 -141.18 -57.61 -31.20
C LYS A 95 -140.62 -59.03 -31.03
N GLY A 96 -141.49 -60.01 -30.83
CA GLY A 96 -141.09 -61.43 -30.79
C GLY A 96 -140.28 -61.83 -32.03
N ALA A 97 -140.76 -61.45 -33.21
CA ALA A 97 -140.06 -61.67 -34.49
C ALA A 97 -138.63 -61.07 -34.51
N ASP A 98 -138.45 -59.85 -34.01
CA ASP A 98 -137.14 -59.16 -34.01
C ASP A 98 -136.16 -59.83 -33.03
N ARG A 99 -136.67 -60.39 -31.93
CA ARG A 99 -135.87 -61.18 -30.99
C ARG A 99 -135.44 -62.51 -31.58
N VAL A 100 -136.35 -63.20 -32.27
CA VAL A 100 -136.04 -64.45 -33.00
C VAL A 100 -135.01 -64.18 -34.10
N ALA A 101 -135.06 -63.01 -34.74
CA ALA A 101 -134.06 -62.57 -35.73
C ALA A 101 -132.71 -62.13 -35.13
N GLY A 102 -132.51 -62.23 -33.81
CA GLY A 102 -131.22 -61.99 -33.15
C GLY A 102 -131.03 -60.60 -32.53
N THR A 103 -132.07 -59.76 -32.44
CA THR A 103 -131.95 -58.44 -31.78
C THR A 103 -131.71 -58.63 -30.27
N GLY A 104 -130.63 -58.06 -29.74
CA GLY A 104 -130.22 -58.18 -28.33
C GLY A 104 -130.64 -57.00 -27.44
N CYS A 105 -129.97 -56.85 -26.29
CA CYS A 105 -130.17 -55.75 -25.36
C CYS A 105 -129.53 -54.44 -25.91
N PRO A 106 -130.27 -53.32 -26.00
CA PRO A 106 -129.74 -52.06 -26.53
C PRO A 106 -128.67 -51.41 -25.64
N ALA A 107 -128.70 -51.59 -24.32
CA ALA A 107 -127.67 -51.07 -23.41
C ALA A 107 -126.35 -51.84 -23.55
N CYS A 108 -126.40 -53.18 -23.60
CA CYS A 108 -125.20 -54.00 -23.88
C CYS A 108 -124.62 -53.73 -25.28
N ALA A 109 -125.46 -53.38 -26.25
CA ALA A 109 -125.05 -52.99 -27.59
C ALA A 109 -124.55 -51.53 -27.68
N GLY A 110 -124.50 -50.78 -26.57
CA GLY A 110 -124.07 -49.38 -26.54
C GLY A 110 -125.00 -48.41 -27.26
N GLN A 111 -126.23 -48.82 -27.55
CA GLN A 111 -127.24 -48.01 -28.25
C GLN A 111 -128.07 -47.15 -27.29
N GLN A 112 -128.07 -47.49 -26.00
CA GLN A 112 -128.70 -46.71 -24.93
C GLN A 112 -127.76 -46.56 -23.74
N PRO A 113 -127.73 -45.39 -23.08
CA PRO A 113 -126.96 -45.21 -21.87
C PRO A 113 -127.53 -46.06 -20.74
N SER A 114 -126.63 -46.71 -20.00
CA SER A 114 -126.88 -47.39 -18.74
C SER A 114 -125.81 -47.01 -17.74
N VAL A 115 -126.03 -47.37 -16.48
CA VAL A 115 -125.07 -47.11 -15.40
C VAL A 115 -123.68 -47.68 -15.73
N THR A 116 -123.62 -48.78 -16.48
CA THR A 116 -122.39 -49.50 -16.78
C THR A 116 -121.66 -49.04 -18.05
N ASN A 117 -122.24 -48.14 -18.87
CA ASN A 117 -121.64 -47.77 -20.17
C ASN A 117 -121.56 -46.25 -20.45
N ASN A 118 -121.99 -45.41 -19.51
CA ASN A 118 -122.01 -43.96 -19.68
C ASN A 118 -120.67 -43.27 -19.33
N LEU A 119 -120.57 -41.98 -19.64
CA LEU A 119 -119.36 -41.18 -19.52
C LEU A 119 -118.90 -40.95 -18.07
N LEU A 120 -119.77 -41.16 -17.07
CA LEU A 120 -119.37 -41.08 -15.65
C LEU A 120 -118.29 -42.09 -15.27
N ASN A 121 -118.15 -43.17 -16.04
CA ASN A 121 -117.09 -44.14 -15.85
C ASN A 121 -115.68 -43.62 -16.22
N PHE A 122 -115.56 -42.37 -16.73
CA PHE A 122 -114.29 -41.73 -17.11
C PHE A 122 -114.13 -40.33 -16.48
N PRO A 123 -113.78 -40.21 -15.19
CA PRO A 123 -113.72 -38.93 -14.47
C PRO A 123 -112.85 -37.84 -15.13
N GLU A 124 -111.70 -38.23 -15.70
CA GLU A 124 -110.78 -37.32 -16.40
C GLU A 124 -111.37 -36.73 -17.69
N LEU A 125 -112.25 -37.48 -18.35
CA LEU A 125 -112.98 -37.00 -19.53
C LEU A 125 -114.15 -36.10 -19.10
N VAL A 126 -114.82 -36.43 -17.99
CA VAL A 126 -115.89 -35.59 -17.42
C VAL A 126 -115.37 -34.18 -17.11
N ALA A 127 -114.17 -34.04 -16.54
CA ALA A 127 -113.56 -32.73 -16.28
C ALA A 127 -113.30 -31.89 -17.54
N GLN A 128 -113.14 -32.56 -18.69
CA GLN A 128 -112.90 -31.93 -19.99
C GLN A 128 -114.19 -31.82 -20.82
N PHE A 129 -115.32 -32.32 -20.33
CA PHE A 129 -116.58 -32.36 -21.07
C PHE A 129 -117.32 -31.02 -20.95
N ASP A 130 -117.60 -30.39 -22.09
CA ASP A 130 -118.28 -29.09 -22.12
C ASP A 130 -119.80 -29.29 -22.12
N VAL A 131 -120.42 -29.24 -20.92
CA VAL A 131 -121.86 -29.48 -20.75
C VAL A 131 -122.72 -28.50 -21.55
N GLN A 132 -122.34 -27.21 -21.54
CA GLN A 132 -123.09 -26.16 -22.24
C GLN A 132 -123.07 -26.39 -23.76
N ALA A 133 -121.89 -26.69 -24.31
CA ALA A 133 -121.73 -26.89 -25.75
C ALA A 133 -122.31 -28.20 -26.27
N ASN A 134 -122.50 -29.18 -25.39
CA ASN A 134 -123.10 -30.47 -25.74
C ASN A 134 -124.63 -30.51 -25.56
N GLY A 135 -125.27 -29.35 -25.38
CA GLY A 135 -126.73 -29.20 -25.33
C GLY A 135 -127.33 -29.61 -23.98
N GLU A 136 -126.65 -29.28 -22.88
CA GLU A 136 -127.03 -29.58 -21.48
C GLU A 136 -127.16 -31.07 -21.13
N ARG A 137 -126.78 -31.96 -22.04
CA ARG A 137 -126.70 -33.40 -21.76
C ARG A 137 -125.62 -33.64 -20.72
N THR A 138 -126.01 -34.31 -19.64
CA THR A 138 -125.10 -34.66 -18.55
C THR A 138 -124.32 -35.94 -18.90
N PRO A 139 -123.10 -36.15 -18.34
CA PRO A 139 -122.26 -37.30 -18.67
C PRO A 139 -122.93 -38.68 -18.52
N ASP A 140 -123.89 -38.83 -17.61
CA ASP A 140 -124.66 -40.07 -17.41
C ASP A 140 -125.59 -40.42 -18.57
N GLN A 141 -125.97 -39.43 -19.39
CA GLN A 141 -126.86 -39.60 -20.54
C GLN A 141 -126.09 -39.94 -21.83
N ILE A 142 -124.77 -39.98 -21.78
CA ILE A 142 -123.89 -40.19 -22.93
C ILE A 142 -123.17 -41.53 -22.77
N VAL A 143 -123.36 -42.44 -23.72
CA VAL A 143 -122.52 -43.65 -23.83
C VAL A 143 -121.08 -43.23 -24.07
N ALA A 144 -120.14 -43.66 -23.22
CA ALA A 144 -118.77 -43.15 -23.23
C ALA A 144 -118.05 -43.36 -24.57
N GLY A 145 -118.24 -44.55 -25.17
CA GLY A 145 -117.67 -44.92 -26.47
C GLY A 145 -118.47 -44.41 -27.68
N THR A 146 -119.25 -43.34 -27.54
CA THR A 146 -120.08 -42.84 -28.66
C THR A 146 -119.24 -42.33 -29.83
N HIS A 147 -119.70 -42.62 -31.05
CA HIS A 147 -119.16 -42.03 -32.28
C HIS A 147 -119.59 -40.57 -32.50
N ALA A 148 -120.47 -40.04 -31.65
CA ALA A 148 -120.89 -38.65 -31.72
C ALA A 148 -119.72 -37.72 -31.37
N LYS A 149 -119.55 -36.65 -32.15
CA LYS A 149 -118.60 -35.58 -31.81
C LYS A 149 -119.17 -34.76 -30.65
N LEU A 150 -118.40 -34.72 -29.58
CA LEU A 150 -118.69 -33.96 -28.37
C LEU A 150 -117.69 -32.82 -28.27
N TRP A 151 -118.10 -31.72 -27.63
CA TRP A 151 -117.23 -30.61 -27.30
C TRP A 151 -116.45 -30.89 -26.02
N TRP A 152 -115.17 -30.55 -26.06
CA TRP A 152 -114.22 -30.69 -24.97
C TRP A 152 -113.45 -29.39 -24.74
N THR A 153 -113.11 -29.14 -23.49
CA THR A 153 -112.25 -28.04 -23.04
C THR A 153 -111.05 -28.60 -22.29
N CYS A 154 -109.93 -27.89 -22.34
CA CYS A 154 -108.70 -28.27 -21.64
C CYS A 154 -108.36 -27.18 -20.62
N PRO A 155 -107.98 -27.55 -19.39
CA PRO A 155 -107.67 -26.59 -18.33
C PRO A 155 -106.37 -25.80 -18.58
N VAL A 156 -105.56 -26.16 -19.58
CA VAL A 156 -104.27 -25.50 -19.88
C VAL A 156 -104.44 -24.12 -20.53
N GLY A 157 -105.57 -23.86 -21.19
CA GLY A 157 -105.84 -22.55 -21.78
C GLY A 157 -107.25 -22.45 -22.30
N ASP A 158 -107.86 -21.27 -22.15
CA ASP A 158 -109.26 -21.04 -22.54
C ASP A 158 -109.49 -21.20 -24.06
N ASP A 159 -108.44 -21.04 -24.88
CA ASP A 159 -108.47 -21.29 -26.33
C ASP A 159 -108.30 -22.78 -26.70
N HIS A 160 -108.11 -23.66 -25.70
CA HIS A 160 -107.99 -25.11 -25.89
C HIS A 160 -109.36 -25.78 -25.86
N ARG A 161 -110.24 -25.36 -26.76
CA ARG A 161 -111.56 -25.97 -26.99
C ARG A 161 -111.58 -26.73 -28.31
N TRP A 162 -112.13 -27.95 -28.33
CA TRP A 162 -112.16 -28.78 -29.55
C TRP A 162 -113.33 -29.76 -29.57
N GLN A 163 -113.65 -30.27 -30.76
CA GLN A 163 -114.58 -31.39 -30.94
C GLN A 163 -113.81 -32.69 -31.15
N ALA A 164 -114.22 -33.74 -30.45
CA ALA A 164 -113.72 -35.11 -30.67
C ALA A 164 -114.82 -36.12 -30.33
N LYS A 165 -114.76 -37.31 -30.91
CA LYS A 165 -115.72 -38.36 -30.58
C LYS A 165 -115.48 -38.91 -29.18
N GLY A 166 -116.52 -39.41 -28.53
CA GLY A 166 -116.39 -40.09 -27.23
C GLY A 166 -115.40 -41.26 -27.30
N GLU A 167 -115.46 -42.06 -28.35
CA GLU A 167 -114.52 -43.18 -28.59
C GLU A 167 -113.04 -42.75 -28.61
N ASP A 168 -112.71 -41.68 -29.34
CA ASP A 168 -111.32 -41.22 -29.52
C ASP A 168 -110.75 -40.72 -28.19
N ARG A 169 -111.63 -40.16 -27.36
CA ARG A 169 -111.30 -39.60 -26.06
C ARG A 169 -111.07 -40.69 -25.03
N VAL A 170 -111.88 -41.74 -25.05
CA VAL A 170 -111.64 -42.98 -24.27
C VAL A 170 -110.34 -43.66 -24.72
N ALA A 171 -110.00 -43.60 -26.00
CA ALA A 171 -108.74 -44.12 -26.54
C ALA A 171 -107.51 -43.24 -26.24
N GLY A 172 -107.66 -42.11 -25.53
CA GLY A 172 -106.55 -41.28 -25.06
C GLY A 172 -106.18 -40.07 -25.94
N ALA A 173 -106.98 -39.72 -26.96
CA ALA A 173 -106.69 -38.58 -27.83
C ALA A 173 -106.87 -37.24 -27.10
N GLY A 174 -105.78 -36.60 -26.66
CA GLY A 174 -105.75 -35.36 -25.87
C GLY A 174 -106.05 -34.04 -26.60
N CYS A 175 -105.77 -32.91 -25.93
CA CYS A 175 -105.96 -31.57 -26.48
C CYS A 175 -105.00 -31.26 -27.67
N PRO A 176 -105.50 -30.81 -28.84
CA PRO A 176 -104.67 -30.50 -30.02
C PRO A 176 -103.63 -29.39 -29.83
N ALA A 177 -103.93 -28.37 -29.00
CA ALA A 177 -103.02 -27.26 -28.74
C ALA A 177 -101.84 -27.67 -27.82
N CYS A 178 -102.12 -28.35 -26.71
CA CYS A 178 -101.11 -28.97 -25.85
C CYS A 178 -100.20 -29.95 -26.61
N ALA A 179 -100.76 -30.72 -27.55
CA ALA A 179 -100.00 -31.64 -28.40
C ALA A 179 -99.28 -30.95 -29.58
N SER A 180 -99.27 -29.61 -29.64
CA SER A 180 -98.65 -28.83 -30.73
C SER A 180 -99.18 -29.13 -32.14
N LYS A 181 -100.34 -29.79 -32.25
CA LYS A 181 -101.05 -30.07 -33.51
C LYS A 181 -101.88 -28.88 -33.99
N ARG A 182 -102.15 -27.92 -33.10
CA ARG A 182 -102.85 -26.66 -33.38
C ARG A 182 -102.11 -25.51 -32.71
N VAL A 183 -101.99 -24.38 -33.42
CA VAL A 183 -101.38 -23.16 -32.87
C VAL A 183 -102.31 -22.57 -31.80
N SER A 184 -101.72 -22.12 -30.70
CA SER A 184 -102.36 -21.48 -29.56
C SER A 184 -101.44 -20.39 -29.05
N VAL A 185 -102.00 -19.41 -28.35
CA VAL A 185 -101.22 -18.40 -27.61
C VAL A 185 -100.18 -19.02 -26.66
N THR A 186 -100.44 -20.24 -26.19
CA THR A 186 -99.56 -20.96 -25.26
C THR A 186 -98.35 -21.64 -25.93
N ASN A 187 -98.39 -21.88 -27.25
CA ASN A 187 -97.38 -22.65 -27.98
C ASN A 187 -96.80 -21.96 -29.23
N SER A 188 -97.18 -20.71 -29.51
CA SER A 188 -96.73 -19.94 -30.68
C SER A 188 -95.28 -19.44 -30.55
N LEU A 189 -94.64 -19.17 -31.69
CA LEU A 189 -93.26 -18.65 -31.75
C LEU A 189 -93.15 -17.23 -31.15
N ALA A 190 -94.23 -16.45 -31.17
CA ALA A 190 -94.30 -15.12 -30.56
C ALA A 190 -93.98 -15.11 -29.05
N ARG A 191 -94.10 -16.25 -28.37
CA ARG A 191 -93.71 -16.42 -26.96
C ARG A 191 -92.18 -16.29 -26.74
N TYR A 192 -91.38 -16.31 -27.80
CA TYR A 192 -89.92 -16.22 -27.76
C TYR A 192 -89.43 -14.97 -28.51
N PRO A 193 -89.42 -13.77 -27.88
CA PRO A 193 -89.14 -12.50 -28.54
C PRO A 193 -87.82 -12.47 -29.33
N GLU A 194 -86.76 -13.07 -28.77
CA GLU A 194 -85.43 -13.13 -29.41
C GLU A 194 -85.42 -13.96 -30.71
N LEU A 195 -86.24 -15.02 -30.76
CA LEU A 195 -86.40 -15.83 -31.98
C LEU A 195 -87.34 -15.13 -32.95
N ALA A 196 -88.42 -14.53 -32.46
CA ALA A 196 -89.37 -13.75 -33.26
C ALA A 196 -88.67 -12.57 -33.96
N ALA A 197 -87.72 -11.90 -33.31
CA ALA A 197 -86.93 -10.81 -33.91
C ALA A 197 -86.04 -11.30 -35.07
N GLN A 198 -85.62 -12.56 -35.04
CA GLN A 198 -84.82 -13.20 -36.08
C GLN A 198 -85.67 -13.91 -37.12
N PHE A 199 -87.01 -13.88 -36.99
CA PHE A 199 -87.93 -14.56 -37.88
C PHE A 199 -88.23 -13.70 -39.09
N ASP A 200 -87.98 -14.24 -40.28
CA ASP A 200 -88.23 -13.50 -41.52
C ASP A 200 -89.71 -13.60 -41.92
N VAL A 201 -90.50 -12.60 -41.54
CA VAL A 201 -91.95 -12.56 -41.83
C VAL A 201 -92.22 -12.57 -43.33
N GLN A 202 -91.41 -11.87 -44.13
CA GLN A 202 -91.61 -11.77 -45.58
C GLN A 202 -91.30 -13.10 -46.27
N ALA A 203 -90.17 -13.73 -45.96
CA ALA A 203 -89.76 -14.98 -46.58
C ALA A 203 -90.60 -16.19 -46.12
N ASN A 204 -91.21 -16.13 -44.93
CA ASN A 204 -92.06 -17.21 -44.41
C ASN A 204 -93.56 -17.05 -44.70
N GLY A 205 -94.01 -15.85 -45.09
CA GLY A 205 -95.41 -15.56 -45.44
C GLY A 205 -96.41 -15.70 -44.28
N CYS A 206 -95.95 -15.68 -43.04
CA CYS A 206 -96.76 -15.81 -41.82
C CYS A 206 -96.10 -15.05 -40.67
N THR A 207 -96.83 -14.80 -39.58
CA THR A 207 -96.29 -14.15 -38.38
C THR A 207 -95.89 -15.17 -37.31
N PRO A 208 -95.01 -14.82 -36.34
CA PRO A 208 -94.63 -15.71 -35.25
C PRO A 208 -95.81 -16.25 -34.41
N GLU A 209 -96.93 -15.52 -34.34
CA GLU A 209 -98.15 -15.94 -33.63
C GLU A 209 -98.86 -17.11 -34.33
N GLN A 210 -98.66 -17.28 -35.64
CA GLN A 210 -99.33 -18.28 -36.49
C GLN A 210 -98.53 -19.58 -36.61
N VAL A 211 -97.39 -19.69 -35.93
CA VAL A 211 -96.48 -20.84 -36.02
C VAL A 211 -96.22 -21.39 -34.65
N VAL A 212 -96.35 -22.71 -34.48
CA VAL A 212 -95.92 -23.38 -33.24
C VAL A 212 -94.41 -23.25 -33.12
N ALA A 213 -93.93 -22.76 -31.97
CA ALA A 213 -92.51 -22.46 -31.76
C ALA A 213 -91.60 -23.70 -32.02
N GLY A 214 -92.02 -24.87 -31.55
CA GLY A 214 -91.35 -26.16 -31.72
C GLY A 214 -91.56 -26.84 -33.07
N THR A 215 -91.99 -26.12 -34.11
CA THR A 215 -92.26 -26.74 -35.41
C THR A 215 -90.99 -27.32 -36.06
N HIS A 216 -91.15 -28.48 -36.71
CA HIS A 216 -90.11 -29.09 -37.55
C HIS A 216 -90.12 -28.55 -38.99
N ARG A 217 -91.02 -27.62 -39.31
CA ARG A 217 -90.98 -26.89 -40.59
C ARG A 217 -89.74 -26.01 -40.64
N ARG A 218 -88.99 -26.04 -41.75
CA ARG A 218 -87.89 -25.10 -41.99
C ARG A 218 -88.46 -23.73 -42.28
N LEU A 219 -88.00 -22.74 -41.52
CA LEU A 219 -88.38 -21.34 -41.60
C LEU A 219 -87.14 -20.53 -41.96
N TRP A 220 -87.36 -19.39 -42.59
CA TRP A 220 -86.33 -18.40 -42.87
C TRP A 220 -86.07 -17.52 -41.65
N TRP A 221 -84.79 -17.26 -41.42
CA TRP A 221 -84.32 -16.44 -40.32
C TRP A 221 -83.27 -15.45 -40.81
N THR A 222 -83.21 -14.31 -40.16
CA THR A 222 -82.23 -13.25 -40.39
C THR A 222 -81.53 -12.87 -39.10
N CYS A 223 -80.34 -12.26 -39.22
CA CYS A 223 -79.55 -11.78 -38.09
C CYS A 223 -79.07 -10.36 -38.40
N ALA A 224 -79.12 -9.47 -37.41
CA ALA A 224 -78.71 -8.07 -37.55
C ALA A 224 -77.19 -7.87 -37.69
N GLU A 225 -76.40 -8.89 -37.35
CA GLU A 225 -74.92 -8.84 -37.37
C GLU A 225 -74.32 -8.73 -38.78
N GLY A 226 -75.09 -9.03 -39.83
CA GLY A 226 -74.60 -8.88 -41.20
C GLY A 226 -75.72 -8.94 -42.24
N PRO A 227 -75.62 -8.15 -43.32
CA PRO A 227 -76.65 -8.08 -44.35
C PRO A 227 -76.81 -9.41 -45.13
N ASP A 228 -75.79 -10.28 -45.12
CA ASP A 228 -75.79 -11.60 -45.74
C ASP A 228 -76.17 -12.74 -44.77
N HIS A 229 -76.54 -12.42 -43.53
CA HIS A 229 -76.90 -13.40 -42.50
C HIS A 229 -78.37 -13.83 -42.61
N HIS A 230 -78.71 -14.49 -43.71
CA HIS A 230 -80.03 -15.10 -43.94
C HIS A 230 -79.89 -16.63 -44.06
N TRP A 231 -80.76 -17.41 -43.40
CA TRP A 231 -80.66 -18.88 -43.42
C TRP A 231 -81.98 -19.60 -43.10
N GLN A 232 -82.03 -20.89 -43.43
CA GLN A 232 -83.17 -21.76 -43.10
C GLN A 232 -82.85 -22.72 -41.94
N ALA A 233 -83.68 -22.71 -40.91
CA ALA A 233 -83.63 -23.64 -39.77
C ALA A 233 -85.04 -23.98 -39.27
N THR A 234 -85.23 -25.10 -38.58
CA THR A 234 -86.53 -25.43 -37.98
C THR A 234 -86.78 -24.61 -36.72
N GLY A 235 -88.04 -24.38 -36.35
CA GLY A 235 -88.38 -23.72 -35.09
C GLY A 235 -87.84 -24.49 -33.87
N ALA A 236 -87.87 -25.82 -33.92
CA ALA A 236 -87.27 -26.70 -32.92
C ALA A 236 -85.76 -26.49 -32.76
N ASP A 237 -84.99 -26.42 -33.87
CA ASP A 237 -83.53 -26.20 -33.81
C ASP A 237 -83.16 -24.83 -33.23
N ARG A 238 -83.98 -23.82 -33.54
CA ARG A 238 -83.82 -22.46 -33.00
C ARG A 238 -84.10 -22.42 -31.50
N LEU A 239 -85.16 -23.10 -31.04
CA LEU A 239 -85.44 -23.26 -29.61
C LEU A 239 -84.34 -24.01 -28.86
N ALA A 240 -83.70 -24.99 -29.51
CA ALA A 240 -82.56 -25.72 -28.96
C ALA A 240 -81.25 -24.90 -28.92
N GLY A 241 -81.26 -23.63 -29.37
CA GLY A 241 -80.11 -22.72 -29.28
C GLY A 241 -79.26 -22.61 -30.54
N THR A 242 -79.70 -23.15 -31.68
CA THR A 242 -78.95 -23.00 -32.95
C THR A 242 -79.10 -21.57 -33.49
N GLY A 243 -77.99 -20.84 -33.58
CA GLY A 243 -77.93 -19.45 -34.06
C GLY A 243 -77.53 -19.28 -35.52
N CYS A 244 -77.12 -18.05 -35.89
CA CYS A 244 -76.66 -17.72 -37.24
C CYS A 244 -75.38 -18.50 -37.63
N PRO A 245 -75.35 -19.20 -38.79
CA PRO A 245 -74.19 -19.96 -39.23
C PRO A 245 -72.98 -19.09 -39.62
N ALA A 246 -73.19 -17.82 -40.01
CA ALA A 246 -72.10 -16.89 -40.30
C ALA A 246 -71.43 -16.39 -39.01
N CYS A 247 -72.21 -15.95 -38.01
CA CYS A 247 -71.67 -15.56 -36.69
C CYS A 247 -70.95 -16.71 -36.00
N ALA A 248 -71.46 -17.94 -36.13
CA ALA A 248 -70.86 -19.14 -35.57
C ALA A 248 -69.62 -19.64 -36.34
N GLY A 249 -69.18 -18.95 -37.41
CA GLY A 249 -68.02 -19.34 -38.21
C GLY A 249 -68.20 -20.65 -38.97
N LYS A 250 -69.44 -21.05 -39.25
CA LYS A 250 -69.80 -22.26 -40.04
C LYS A 250 -70.04 -21.94 -41.52
N ARG A 251 -70.26 -20.67 -41.86
CA ARG A 251 -70.46 -20.17 -43.23
C ARG A 251 -69.64 -18.91 -43.45
N VAL A 252 -68.99 -18.81 -44.60
CA VAL A 252 -68.23 -17.60 -44.98
C VAL A 252 -69.21 -16.43 -45.18
N SER A 253 -68.81 -15.27 -44.68
CA SER A 253 -69.53 -14.00 -44.78
C SER A 253 -68.53 -12.87 -44.92
N VAL A 254 -69.00 -11.76 -45.49
CA VAL A 254 -68.24 -10.49 -45.51
C VAL A 254 -67.80 -10.03 -44.11
N THR A 255 -68.42 -10.55 -43.04
CA THR A 255 -68.12 -10.24 -41.64
C THR A 255 -67.05 -11.12 -41.00
N ASN A 256 -66.76 -12.31 -41.56
CA ASN A 256 -65.84 -13.29 -40.96
C ASN A 256 -64.75 -13.81 -41.92
N SER A 257 -64.67 -13.27 -43.14
CA SER A 257 -63.71 -13.71 -44.15
C SER A 257 -62.27 -13.25 -43.86
N LEU A 258 -61.28 -14.00 -44.36
CA LEU A 258 -59.86 -13.71 -44.22
C LEU A 258 -59.47 -12.40 -44.93
N ALA A 259 -60.18 -12.01 -45.99
CA ALA A 259 -59.98 -10.75 -46.70
C ALA A 259 -60.09 -9.50 -45.82
N ARG A 260 -60.80 -9.58 -44.67
CA ARG A 260 -60.87 -8.49 -43.69
C ARG A 260 -59.55 -8.24 -42.96
N HIS A 261 -58.62 -9.20 -42.99
CA HIS A 261 -57.32 -9.12 -42.34
C HIS A 261 -56.22 -8.90 -43.38
N LEU A 262 -56.01 -7.64 -43.80
CA LEU A 262 -55.10 -7.26 -44.89
C LEU A 262 -53.72 -7.92 -44.81
N GLU A 263 -53.09 -7.89 -43.64
CA GLU A 263 -51.77 -8.49 -43.40
C GLU A 263 -51.75 -10.01 -43.59
N LEU A 264 -52.82 -10.71 -43.20
CA LEU A 264 -52.94 -12.16 -43.37
C LEU A 264 -53.29 -12.50 -44.81
N ALA A 265 -54.17 -11.73 -45.44
CA ALA A 265 -54.53 -11.86 -46.85
C ALA A 265 -53.30 -11.69 -47.75
N ALA A 266 -52.40 -10.74 -47.47
CA ALA A 266 -51.14 -10.57 -48.20
C ALA A 266 -50.21 -11.79 -48.10
N GLN A 267 -50.23 -12.46 -46.94
CA GLN A 267 -49.42 -13.65 -46.66
C GLN A 267 -50.09 -14.95 -47.14
N PHE A 268 -51.33 -14.90 -47.64
CA PHE A 268 -52.06 -16.07 -48.10
C PHE A 268 -51.56 -16.50 -49.49
N ASP A 269 -51.18 -17.76 -49.64
CA ASP A 269 -50.67 -18.29 -50.91
C ASP A 269 -51.85 -18.84 -51.75
N VAL A 270 -52.41 -17.99 -52.63
CA VAL A 270 -53.57 -18.34 -53.47
C VAL A 270 -53.29 -19.56 -54.35
N GLN A 271 -52.10 -19.63 -54.96
CA GLN A 271 -51.74 -20.72 -55.86
C GLN A 271 -51.61 -22.04 -55.09
N ALA A 272 -50.94 -22.04 -53.94
CA ALA A 272 -50.76 -23.25 -53.14
C ALA A 272 -52.04 -23.73 -52.43
N ASN A 273 -53.04 -22.87 -52.28
CA ASN A 273 -54.36 -23.21 -51.74
C ASN A 273 -55.40 -23.49 -52.84
N GLY A 274 -54.96 -23.89 -54.04
CA GLY A 274 -55.86 -24.34 -55.11
C GLY A 274 -56.69 -23.22 -55.73
N GLY A 275 -56.19 -21.98 -55.75
CA GLY A 275 -56.85 -20.83 -56.35
C GLY A 275 -57.92 -20.15 -55.47
N ARG A 276 -58.17 -20.66 -54.26
CA ARG A 276 -59.12 -20.03 -53.31
C ARG A 276 -58.62 -18.64 -52.94
N THR A 277 -59.51 -17.66 -52.88
CA THR A 277 -59.18 -16.28 -52.50
C THR A 277 -59.49 -16.01 -51.02
N PRO A 278 -58.85 -15.02 -50.36
CA PRO A 278 -59.08 -14.74 -48.94
C PRO A 278 -60.54 -14.43 -48.56
N ASP A 279 -61.37 -13.94 -49.47
CA ASP A 279 -62.80 -13.69 -49.23
C ASP A 279 -63.62 -14.98 -49.14
N GLN A 280 -63.13 -16.10 -49.67
CA GLN A 280 -63.77 -17.42 -49.66
C GLN A 280 -63.40 -18.27 -48.43
N ILE A 281 -62.59 -17.72 -47.52
CA ILE A 281 -62.03 -18.43 -46.36
C ILE A 281 -62.46 -17.72 -45.09
N ILE A 282 -62.96 -18.47 -44.11
CA ILE A 282 -63.22 -17.93 -42.77
C ILE A 282 -61.87 -17.66 -42.08
N ALA A 283 -61.65 -16.44 -41.61
CA ALA A 283 -60.37 -16.01 -41.04
C ALA A 283 -59.89 -16.91 -39.90
N GLY A 284 -60.82 -17.34 -39.04
CA GLY A 284 -60.58 -18.23 -37.90
C GLY A 284 -60.60 -19.73 -38.20
N THR A 285 -60.54 -20.15 -39.46
CA THR A 285 -60.60 -21.57 -39.83
C THR A 285 -59.48 -22.40 -39.19
N ASN A 286 -59.79 -23.64 -38.82
CA ASN A 286 -58.82 -24.65 -38.37
C ASN A 286 -58.14 -25.39 -39.55
N GLU A 287 -58.57 -25.13 -40.79
CA GLU A 287 -57.97 -25.68 -42.00
C GLU A 287 -56.51 -25.22 -42.15
N ARG A 288 -55.58 -26.16 -42.39
CA ARG A 288 -54.15 -25.85 -42.58
C ARG A 288 -53.86 -25.38 -44.00
N LEU A 289 -53.88 -24.05 -44.16
CA LEU A 289 -53.67 -23.33 -45.40
C LEU A 289 -52.19 -23.01 -45.60
N TRP A 290 -51.79 -22.81 -46.85
CA TRP A 290 -50.46 -22.35 -47.24
C TRP A 290 -50.32 -20.84 -47.12
N TRP A 291 -49.18 -20.42 -46.60
CA TRP A 291 -48.81 -19.03 -46.42
C TRP A 291 -47.40 -18.80 -46.97
N ARG A 292 -47.15 -17.59 -47.45
CA ARG A 292 -45.86 -17.10 -47.92
C ARG A 292 -45.47 -15.83 -47.16
N CYS A 293 -44.19 -15.68 -46.84
CA CYS A 293 -43.70 -14.51 -46.13
C CYS A 293 -43.28 -13.46 -47.16
N PRO A 294 -43.59 -12.17 -46.94
CA PRO A 294 -43.06 -11.11 -47.78
C PRO A 294 -41.54 -10.92 -47.64
N VAL A 295 -40.89 -11.51 -46.62
CA VAL A 295 -39.45 -11.35 -46.36
C VAL A 295 -38.58 -12.12 -47.36
N ALA A 296 -38.99 -13.34 -47.72
CA ALA A 296 -38.28 -14.17 -48.69
C ALA A 296 -39.21 -15.25 -49.26
N ASP A 297 -39.02 -15.56 -50.54
CA ASP A 297 -39.90 -16.49 -51.28
C ASP A 297 -39.79 -17.95 -50.78
N ASP A 298 -38.68 -18.33 -50.15
CA ASP A 298 -38.49 -19.67 -49.57
C ASP A 298 -39.22 -19.83 -48.22
N HIS A 299 -39.74 -18.75 -47.64
CA HIS A 299 -40.51 -18.78 -46.40
C HIS A 299 -41.96 -19.16 -46.69
N ARG A 300 -42.18 -20.43 -47.02
CA ARG A 300 -43.52 -21.00 -47.26
C ARG A 300 -43.86 -22.00 -46.15
N TRP A 301 -45.05 -21.88 -45.56
CA TRP A 301 -45.45 -22.74 -44.45
C TRP A 301 -46.94 -23.02 -44.41
N ARG A 302 -47.31 -24.09 -43.70
CA ARG A 302 -48.71 -24.50 -43.48
C ARG A 302 -49.17 -24.20 -42.06
N ALA A 303 -50.20 -23.36 -41.91
CA ALA A 303 -50.80 -23.00 -40.62
C ALA A 303 -52.32 -22.81 -40.76
N SER A 304 -53.05 -22.93 -39.64
CA SER A 304 -54.48 -22.62 -39.62
C SER A 304 -54.72 -21.11 -39.65
N GLY A 305 -55.86 -20.66 -40.20
CA GLY A 305 -56.26 -19.25 -40.14
C GLY A 305 -56.37 -18.75 -38.70
N GLY A 306 -56.93 -19.58 -37.80
CA GLY A 306 -56.98 -19.29 -36.37
C GLY A 306 -55.61 -19.07 -35.72
N ASP A 307 -54.59 -19.84 -36.08
CA ASP A 307 -53.22 -19.63 -35.56
C ASP A 307 -52.61 -18.33 -36.06
N ARG A 308 -52.91 -17.97 -37.31
CA ARG A 308 -52.46 -16.70 -37.90
C ARG A 308 -53.09 -15.51 -37.19
N LEU A 309 -54.39 -15.56 -36.87
CA LEU A 309 -55.08 -14.53 -36.08
C LEU A 309 -54.50 -14.36 -34.67
N ARG A 310 -54.01 -15.44 -34.06
CA ARG A 310 -53.31 -15.39 -32.76
C ARG A 310 -51.87 -14.86 -32.85
N GLY A 311 -51.42 -14.38 -34.01
CA GLY A 311 -50.10 -13.79 -34.21
C GLY A 311 -48.98 -14.79 -34.51
N ARG A 312 -49.27 -16.07 -34.81
CA ARG A 312 -48.22 -17.02 -35.22
C ARG A 312 -47.81 -16.75 -36.67
N GLY A 313 -46.69 -16.05 -36.84
CA GLY A 313 -46.12 -15.69 -38.14
C GLY A 313 -45.17 -16.73 -38.75
N CYS A 314 -44.32 -16.26 -39.67
CA CYS A 314 -43.37 -17.08 -40.43
C CYS A 314 -42.40 -17.87 -39.50
N PRO A 315 -42.30 -19.20 -39.65
CA PRO A 315 -41.37 -20.02 -38.86
C PRO A 315 -39.89 -19.77 -39.20
N ALA A 316 -39.55 -19.39 -40.42
CA ALA A 316 -38.17 -19.06 -40.80
C ALA A 316 -37.69 -17.74 -40.18
N CYS A 317 -38.50 -16.67 -40.27
CA CYS A 317 -38.22 -15.40 -39.56
C CYS A 317 -38.12 -15.59 -38.04
N ALA A 318 -38.94 -16.48 -37.47
CA ALA A 318 -38.91 -16.80 -36.05
C ALA A 318 -37.79 -17.77 -35.62
N GLY A 319 -36.91 -18.18 -36.54
CA GLY A 319 -35.80 -19.10 -36.24
C GLY A 319 -36.22 -20.52 -35.87
N ARG A 320 -37.40 -20.97 -36.29
CA ARG A 320 -37.95 -22.33 -36.06
C ARG A 320 -37.84 -23.26 -37.27
N GLN A 321 -37.56 -22.71 -38.45
CA GLN A 321 -37.34 -23.44 -39.70
C GLN A 321 -36.09 -22.90 -40.38
N VAL A 322 -35.24 -23.76 -40.92
CA VAL A 322 -34.05 -23.35 -41.66
C VAL A 322 -34.44 -22.78 -43.02
N SER A 323 -33.77 -21.69 -43.40
CA SER A 323 -33.94 -20.94 -44.64
C SER A 323 -32.58 -20.42 -45.08
N VAL A 324 -32.44 -20.13 -46.37
CA VAL A 324 -31.26 -19.44 -46.91
C VAL A 324 -30.97 -18.13 -46.18
N THR A 325 -31.98 -17.51 -45.58
CA THR A 325 -31.90 -16.24 -44.85
C THR A 325 -31.52 -16.38 -43.37
N ASN A 326 -31.52 -17.56 -42.77
CA ASN A 326 -31.21 -17.72 -41.35
C ASN A 326 -30.21 -18.86 -41.07
N SER A 327 -29.65 -19.48 -42.12
CA SER A 327 -28.70 -20.58 -41.99
C SER A 327 -27.32 -20.12 -41.51
N LEU A 328 -26.58 -21.03 -40.88
CA LEU A 328 -25.21 -20.79 -40.41
C LEU A 328 -24.26 -20.49 -41.57
N ALA A 329 -24.53 -21.00 -42.77
CA ALA A 329 -23.77 -20.70 -43.98
C ALA A 329 -23.69 -19.20 -44.33
N ARG A 330 -24.65 -18.38 -43.87
CA ARG A 330 -24.59 -16.92 -44.01
C ARG A 330 -23.51 -16.24 -43.16
N HIS A 331 -22.86 -16.98 -42.26
CA HIS A 331 -21.78 -16.51 -41.41
C HIS A 331 -20.50 -17.29 -41.71
N PRO A 332 -19.74 -16.93 -42.77
CA PRO A 332 -18.59 -17.71 -43.24
C PRO A 332 -17.55 -18.03 -42.15
N GLU A 333 -17.28 -17.07 -41.27
CA GLU A 333 -16.33 -17.25 -40.16
C GLU A 333 -16.78 -18.29 -39.12
N LEU A 334 -18.10 -18.38 -38.88
CA LEU A 334 -18.66 -19.40 -37.99
C LEU A 334 -18.78 -20.74 -38.71
N ALA A 335 -19.19 -20.74 -39.98
CA ALA A 335 -19.25 -21.93 -40.81
C ALA A 335 -17.87 -22.62 -40.92
N ALA A 336 -16.78 -21.86 -41.03
CA ALA A 336 -15.41 -22.39 -41.03
C ALA A 336 -15.04 -23.10 -39.71
N GLN A 337 -15.60 -22.63 -38.59
CA GLN A 337 -15.40 -23.20 -37.26
C GLN A 337 -16.38 -24.36 -36.95
N PHE A 338 -17.32 -24.65 -37.83
CA PHE A 338 -18.30 -25.70 -37.65
C PHE A 338 -17.68 -27.08 -37.88
N ASP A 339 -17.81 -27.99 -36.91
CA ASP A 339 -17.27 -29.34 -37.01
C ASP A 339 -18.28 -30.28 -37.66
N ILE A 340 -18.19 -30.46 -38.98
CA ILE A 340 -19.12 -31.31 -39.75
C ILE A 340 -19.13 -32.75 -39.22
N GLN A 341 -17.95 -33.32 -38.96
CA GLN A 341 -17.85 -34.71 -38.46
C GLN A 341 -18.42 -34.82 -37.05
N GLY A 342 -18.09 -33.88 -36.16
CA GLY A 342 -18.61 -33.83 -34.79
C GLY A 342 -20.13 -33.69 -34.72
N ASN A 343 -20.75 -33.05 -35.72
CA ASN A 343 -22.20 -32.86 -35.82
C ASN A 343 -22.90 -33.89 -36.73
N GLY A 344 -22.31 -35.07 -36.92
CA GLY A 344 -22.95 -36.18 -37.63
C GLY A 344 -23.15 -35.93 -39.12
N GLY A 345 -22.26 -35.15 -39.76
CA GLY A 345 -22.28 -34.88 -41.20
C GLY A 345 -23.21 -33.73 -41.63
N ARG A 346 -23.92 -33.09 -40.71
CA ARG A 346 -24.75 -31.90 -41.01
C ARG A 346 -23.88 -30.78 -41.57
N THR A 347 -24.38 -30.02 -42.54
CA THR A 347 -23.67 -28.89 -43.15
C THR A 347 -24.20 -27.55 -42.61
N PRO A 348 -23.43 -26.45 -42.67
CA PRO A 348 -23.86 -25.14 -42.14
C PRO A 348 -25.17 -24.59 -42.74
N ASP A 349 -25.53 -24.95 -43.97
CA ASP A 349 -26.80 -24.54 -44.60
C ASP A 349 -28.04 -25.23 -43.98
N GLN A 350 -27.84 -26.37 -43.31
CA GLN A 350 -28.90 -27.14 -42.64
C GLN A 350 -29.13 -26.71 -41.19
N ILE A 351 -28.36 -25.74 -40.69
CA ILE A 351 -28.37 -25.28 -39.30
C ILE A 351 -28.84 -23.83 -39.25
N ILE A 352 -29.79 -23.51 -38.37
CA ILE A 352 -30.14 -22.12 -38.07
C ILE A 352 -29.00 -21.48 -37.28
N ALA A 353 -28.44 -20.36 -37.76
CA ALA A 353 -27.27 -19.72 -37.18
C ALA A 353 -27.44 -19.41 -35.67
N GLY A 354 -28.63 -18.97 -35.28
CA GLY A 354 -28.99 -18.63 -33.90
C GLY A 354 -29.54 -19.78 -33.06
N THR A 355 -29.38 -21.04 -33.47
CA THR A 355 -29.92 -22.19 -32.74
C THR A 355 -29.39 -22.29 -31.30
N ASN A 356 -30.24 -22.76 -30.38
CA ASN A 356 -29.87 -23.10 -29.01
C ASN A 356 -29.27 -24.53 -28.89
N GLU A 357 -29.29 -25.31 -29.97
CA GLU A 357 -28.68 -26.65 -30.02
C GLU A 357 -27.16 -26.57 -29.79
N ARG A 358 -26.62 -27.40 -28.87
CA ARG A 358 -25.18 -27.46 -28.59
C ARG A 358 -24.45 -28.31 -29.64
N LEU A 359 -23.93 -27.61 -30.63
CA LEU A 359 -23.18 -28.15 -31.76
C LEU A 359 -21.68 -28.22 -31.45
N TRP A 360 -20.97 -29.10 -32.14
CA TRP A 360 -19.52 -29.18 -32.12
C TRP A 360 -18.88 -28.12 -33.01
N TRP A 361 -17.82 -27.53 -32.51
CA TRP A 361 -17.02 -26.52 -33.18
C TRP A 361 -15.54 -26.90 -33.06
N ARG A 362 -14.75 -26.47 -34.03
CA ARG A 362 -13.29 -26.62 -34.07
C ARG A 362 -12.64 -25.27 -34.31
N CYS A 363 -11.49 -25.04 -33.68
CA CYS A 363 -10.76 -23.78 -33.84
C CYS A 363 -9.82 -23.90 -35.04
N PRO A 364 -9.68 -22.86 -35.87
CA PRO A 364 -8.64 -22.83 -36.90
C PRO A 364 -7.22 -22.74 -36.33
N VAL A 365 -7.06 -22.42 -35.04
CA VAL A 365 -5.74 -22.25 -34.40
C VAL A 365 -5.06 -23.59 -34.11
N ALA A 366 -5.80 -24.60 -33.68
CA ALA A 366 -5.28 -25.92 -33.37
C ALA A 366 -6.39 -26.97 -33.41
N ASP A 367 -6.05 -28.18 -33.87
CA ASP A 367 -7.03 -29.26 -34.10
C ASP A 367 -7.61 -29.84 -32.79
N ASP A 368 -6.89 -29.75 -31.67
CA ASP A 368 -7.36 -30.21 -30.36
C ASP A 368 -8.35 -29.22 -29.70
N HIS A 369 -8.49 -28.01 -30.27
CA HIS A 369 -9.47 -27.03 -29.81
C HIS A 369 -10.85 -27.37 -30.35
N ARG A 370 -11.46 -28.41 -29.79
CA ARG A 370 -12.83 -28.84 -30.10
C ARG A 370 -13.73 -28.61 -28.89
N TRP A 371 -14.89 -27.98 -29.12
CA TRP A 371 -15.82 -27.65 -28.04
C TRP A 371 -17.29 -27.68 -28.48
N ARG A 372 -18.19 -27.78 -27.48
CA ARG A 372 -19.65 -27.77 -27.70
C ARG A 372 -20.28 -26.45 -27.26
N ALA A 373 -20.88 -25.71 -28.19
CA ALA A 373 -21.56 -24.44 -27.95
C ALA A 373 -22.82 -24.29 -28.81
N SER A 374 -23.75 -23.42 -28.39
CA SER A 374 -24.93 -23.08 -29.19
C SER A 374 -24.58 -22.15 -30.35
N GLY A 375 -25.28 -22.24 -31.48
CA GLY A 375 -25.11 -21.29 -32.59
C GLY A 375 -25.37 -19.84 -32.14
N GLY A 376 -26.38 -19.63 -31.29
CA GLY A 376 -26.67 -18.32 -30.69
C GLY A 376 -25.49 -17.74 -29.89
N ASP A 377 -24.77 -18.54 -29.10
CA ASP A 377 -23.58 -18.07 -28.37
C ASP A 377 -22.44 -17.66 -29.29
N ARG A 378 -22.30 -18.39 -30.41
CA ARG A 378 -21.30 -18.13 -31.43
C ARG A 378 -21.58 -16.83 -32.16
N LEU A 379 -22.83 -16.56 -32.51
CA LEU A 379 -23.25 -15.28 -33.09
C LEU A 379 -22.98 -14.08 -32.16
N ARG A 380 -23.06 -14.27 -30.84
CA ARG A 380 -22.71 -13.24 -29.84
C ARG A 380 -21.21 -13.06 -29.64
N GLY A 381 -20.36 -13.73 -30.43
CA GLY A 381 -18.91 -13.60 -30.38
C GLY A 381 -18.21 -14.49 -29.35
N ARG A 382 -18.88 -15.49 -28.73
CA ARG A 382 -18.20 -16.41 -27.80
C ARG A 382 -17.29 -17.39 -28.57
N GLY A 383 -16.00 -17.05 -28.62
CA GLY A 383 -14.93 -17.78 -29.31
C GLY A 383 -14.51 -19.13 -28.72
N CYS A 384 -13.41 -19.69 -29.22
CA CYS A 384 -12.80 -20.92 -28.74
C CYS A 384 -12.44 -20.83 -27.24
N PRO A 385 -12.88 -21.76 -26.38
CA PRO A 385 -12.55 -21.75 -24.95
C PRO A 385 -11.07 -22.05 -24.67
N ALA A 386 -10.38 -22.82 -25.50
CA ALA A 386 -8.94 -23.09 -25.33
C ALA A 386 -8.09 -21.84 -25.62
N CYS A 387 -8.36 -21.14 -26.74
CA CYS A 387 -7.73 -19.84 -27.02
C CYS A 387 -8.01 -18.80 -25.94
N ALA A 388 -9.22 -18.83 -25.35
CA ALA A 388 -9.62 -17.92 -24.28
C ALA A 388 -9.12 -18.36 -22.88
N GLY A 389 -8.32 -19.42 -22.77
CA GLY A 389 -7.77 -19.90 -21.49
C GLY A 389 -8.81 -20.50 -20.53
N ARG A 390 -9.94 -21.00 -21.04
CA ARG A 390 -11.05 -21.62 -20.28
C ARG A 390 -11.14 -23.14 -20.43
N GLN A 391 -10.41 -23.73 -21.38
CA GLN A 391 -10.30 -25.18 -21.60
C GLN A 391 -8.82 -25.53 -21.78
N VAL A 392 -8.35 -26.62 -21.16
CA VAL A 392 -6.96 -27.07 -21.33
C VAL A 392 -6.77 -27.67 -22.73
N SER A 393 -5.61 -27.39 -23.30
CA SER A 393 -5.19 -27.81 -24.63
C SER A 393 -3.67 -27.98 -24.63
N VAL A 394 -3.14 -28.76 -25.57
CA VAL A 394 -1.69 -28.89 -25.76
C VAL A 394 -1.01 -27.54 -25.97
N THR A 395 -1.71 -26.56 -26.56
CA THR A 395 -1.14 -25.24 -26.88
C THR A 395 -1.13 -24.26 -25.71
N ASN A 396 -1.90 -24.51 -24.64
CA ASN A 396 -2.05 -23.60 -23.50
C ASN A 396 -1.75 -24.25 -22.13
N SER A 397 -1.40 -25.53 -22.12
CA SER A 397 -1.05 -26.27 -20.90
C SER A 397 0.26 -25.78 -20.28
N LEU A 398 0.43 -26.01 -18.98
CA LEU A 398 1.65 -25.69 -18.24
C LEU A 398 2.84 -26.53 -18.73
N ALA A 399 2.60 -27.75 -19.24
CA ALA A 399 3.63 -28.60 -19.85
C ALA A 399 4.36 -27.92 -21.03
N ARG A 400 3.73 -26.95 -21.71
CA ARG A 400 4.37 -26.15 -22.76
C ARG A 400 5.45 -25.18 -22.25
N HIS A 401 5.56 -25.03 -20.93
CA HIS A 401 6.60 -24.23 -20.26
C HIS A 401 7.48 -25.15 -19.39
N PRO A 402 8.51 -25.81 -19.96
CA PRO A 402 9.30 -26.82 -19.26
C PRO A 402 9.89 -26.34 -17.92
N GLU A 403 10.39 -25.11 -17.88
CA GLU A 403 10.96 -24.52 -16.65
C GLU A 403 9.93 -24.29 -15.54
N LEU A 404 8.68 -23.99 -15.90
CA LEU A 404 7.58 -23.85 -14.93
C LEU A 404 7.02 -25.21 -14.55
N ALA A 405 6.91 -26.14 -15.49
CA ALA A 405 6.50 -27.51 -15.24
C ALA A 405 7.45 -28.21 -14.25
N ALA A 406 8.77 -27.96 -14.34
CA ALA A 406 9.75 -28.46 -13.37
C ALA A 406 9.52 -27.90 -11.95
N GLN A 407 9.02 -26.66 -11.86
CA GLN A 407 8.68 -26.00 -10.60
C GLN A 407 7.28 -26.37 -10.08
N PHE A 408 6.48 -27.14 -10.84
CA PHE A 408 5.14 -27.51 -10.43
C PHE A 408 5.17 -28.62 -9.37
N ASP A 409 4.53 -28.40 -8.23
CA ASP A 409 4.47 -29.38 -7.16
C ASP A 409 3.28 -30.34 -7.37
N ILE A 410 3.53 -31.49 -8.00
CA ILE A 410 2.48 -32.48 -8.32
C ILE A 410 1.75 -32.93 -7.05
N GLN A 411 2.48 -33.22 -5.96
CA GLN A 411 1.87 -33.68 -4.71
C GLN A 411 1.06 -32.57 -4.05
N GLY A 412 1.62 -31.35 -3.98
CA GLY A 412 0.92 -30.17 -3.45
C GLY A 412 -0.36 -29.83 -4.20
N ASN A 413 -0.44 -30.15 -5.49
CA ASN A 413 -1.61 -29.91 -6.34
C ASN A 413 -2.54 -31.14 -6.48
N GLY A 414 -2.46 -32.12 -5.58
CA GLY A 414 -3.39 -33.25 -5.54
C GLY A 414 -3.18 -34.27 -6.66
N GLY A 415 -1.94 -34.45 -7.13
CA GLY A 415 -1.57 -35.43 -8.15
C GLY A 415 -1.79 -34.98 -9.60
N ARG A 416 -2.30 -33.76 -9.82
CA ARG A 416 -2.48 -33.20 -11.17
C ARG A 416 -1.12 -33.02 -11.85
N THR A 417 -1.07 -33.23 -13.16
CA THR A 417 0.15 -33.07 -13.97
C THR A 417 0.14 -31.74 -14.75
N PRO A 418 1.30 -31.19 -15.16
CA PRO A 418 1.36 -29.91 -15.88
C PRO A 418 0.54 -29.84 -17.19
N ASP A 419 0.31 -30.96 -17.87
CA ASP A 419 -0.51 -31.02 -19.09
C ASP A 419 -2.01 -30.84 -18.81
N GLN A 420 -2.45 -31.06 -17.57
CA GLN A 420 -3.84 -30.93 -17.14
C GLN A 420 -4.19 -29.51 -16.66
N ILE A 421 -3.20 -28.61 -16.60
CA ILE A 421 -3.34 -27.25 -16.06
C ILE A 421 -3.07 -26.23 -17.15
N ILE A 422 -3.94 -25.22 -17.28
CA ILE A 422 -3.70 -24.07 -18.16
C ILE A 422 -2.60 -23.21 -17.55
N ALA A 423 -1.53 -22.93 -18.30
CA ALA A 423 -0.36 -22.20 -17.80
C ALA A 423 -0.72 -20.82 -17.23
N GLY A 424 -1.63 -20.10 -17.91
CA GLY A 424 -2.14 -18.78 -17.51
C GLY A 424 -3.34 -18.81 -16.56
N THR A 425 -3.58 -19.89 -15.81
CA THR A 425 -4.72 -19.97 -14.89
C THR A 425 -4.62 -18.99 -13.72
N ASN A 426 -5.77 -18.50 -13.23
CA ASN A 426 -5.86 -17.76 -11.97
C ASN A 426 -5.85 -18.67 -10.72
N GLU A 427 -5.91 -20.00 -10.91
CA GLU A 427 -5.88 -20.96 -9.82
C GLU A 427 -4.58 -20.87 -9.02
N ARG A 428 -4.68 -20.86 -7.69
CA ARG A 428 -3.56 -20.86 -6.76
C ARG A 428 -2.98 -22.27 -6.66
N LEU A 429 -1.84 -22.47 -7.31
CA LEU A 429 -1.15 -23.74 -7.42
C LEU A 429 0.06 -23.78 -6.49
N TRP A 430 0.41 -24.98 -6.02
CA TRP A 430 1.66 -25.22 -5.31
C TRP A 430 2.84 -25.32 -6.27
N TRP A 431 3.93 -24.66 -5.90
CA TRP A 431 5.19 -24.65 -6.62
C TRP A 431 6.32 -25.03 -5.67
N ARG A 432 7.37 -25.61 -6.24
CA ARG A 432 8.62 -25.95 -5.59
C ARG A 432 9.80 -25.40 -6.39
N CYS A 433 10.84 -24.96 -5.73
CA CYS A 433 12.02 -24.42 -6.40
C CYS A 433 13.04 -25.55 -6.57
N PRO A 434 13.72 -25.66 -7.72
CA PRO A 434 14.83 -26.60 -7.87
C PRO A 434 16.05 -26.24 -7.01
N VAL A 435 16.12 -25.04 -6.42
CA VAL A 435 17.27 -24.59 -5.62
C VAL A 435 17.33 -25.26 -4.24
N ALA A 436 16.18 -25.45 -3.58
CA ALA A 436 16.10 -26.08 -2.27
C ALA A 436 14.68 -26.60 -2.00
N ASP A 437 14.58 -27.71 -1.28
CA ASP A 437 13.31 -28.41 -1.04
C ASP A 437 12.34 -27.63 -0.15
N ASP A 438 12.83 -26.75 0.73
CA ASP A 438 12.01 -25.91 1.60
C ASP A 438 11.43 -24.69 0.87
N HIS A 439 11.87 -24.42 -0.37
CA HIS A 439 11.32 -23.37 -1.22
C HIS A 439 10.01 -23.84 -1.86
N ARG A 440 8.97 -23.95 -1.04
CA ARG A 440 7.61 -24.29 -1.48
C ARG A 440 6.68 -23.11 -1.26
N TRP A 441 5.87 -22.79 -2.27
CA TRP A 441 4.98 -21.63 -2.22
C TRP A 441 3.74 -21.80 -3.09
N VAL A 442 2.71 -21.01 -2.77
CA VAL A 442 1.45 -20.97 -3.51
C VAL A 442 1.40 -19.71 -4.37
N ALA A 443 1.18 -19.86 -5.68
CA ALA A 443 1.02 -18.75 -6.61
C ALA A 443 0.06 -19.10 -7.76
N ALA A 444 -0.58 -18.08 -8.34
CA ALA A 444 -1.44 -18.26 -9.51
C ALA A 444 -0.61 -18.54 -10.76
N GLY A 445 -1.07 -19.44 -11.64
CA GLY A 445 -0.37 -19.78 -12.89
C GLY A 445 -0.06 -18.56 -13.76
N ASN A 446 -1.01 -17.64 -13.91
CA ASN A 446 -0.83 -16.40 -14.67
C ASN A 446 0.30 -15.50 -14.16
N SER A 447 0.61 -15.54 -12.87
CA SER A 447 1.70 -14.76 -12.26
C SER A 447 3.08 -15.36 -12.54
N ARG A 448 3.13 -16.54 -13.16
CA ARG A 448 4.33 -17.32 -13.45
C ARG A 448 4.70 -17.33 -14.92
N VAL A 449 3.81 -16.90 -15.81
CA VAL A 449 4.02 -16.83 -17.26
C VAL A 449 4.26 -15.39 -17.73
N GLY A 450 5.11 -15.20 -18.74
CA GLY A 450 5.38 -13.89 -19.37
C GLY A 450 6.54 -13.09 -18.74
N SER A 451 6.74 -11.85 -19.22
CA SER A 451 7.92 -11.02 -18.88
C SER A 451 7.94 -10.49 -17.43
N ARG A 452 6.80 -10.49 -16.74
CA ARG A 452 6.69 -10.10 -15.32
C ARG A 452 6.53 -11.30 -14.38
N ALA A 453 6.90 -12.49 -14.86
CA ALA A 453 6.80 -13.73 -14.09
C ALA A 453 7.53 -13.61 -12.74
N ARG A 454 6.86 -13.99 -11.66
CA ARG A 454 7.43 -14.01 -10.32
C ARG A 454 7.96 -15.40 -10.02
N GLY A 455 9.27 -15.53 -9.83
CA GLY A 455 9.91 -16.78 -9.43
C GLY A 455 9.76 -17.09 -7.93
N CYS A 456 10.63 -17.98 -7.45
CA CYS A 456 10.68 -18.40 -6.05
C CYS A 456 10.77 -17.20 -5.08
N PRO A 457 9.83 -17.05 -4.13
CA PRO A 457 9.88 -15.97 -3.14
C PRO A 457 11.05 -16.10 -2.17
N ALA A 458 11.53 -17.31 -1.87
CA ALA A 458 12.71 -17.50 -1.03
C ALA A 458 14.01 -17.06 -1.74
N CYS A 459 14.22 -17.47 -3.00
CA CYS A 459 15.35 -16.98 -3.80
C CYS A 459 15.34 -15.45 -3.95
N ALA A 460 14.15 -14.85 -4.06
CA ALA A 460 13.97 -13.40 -4.17
C ALA A 460 13.99 -12.66 -2.81
N GLY A 461 14.27 -13.34 -1.69
CA GLY A 461 14.35 -12.73 -0.36
C GLY A 461 13.01 -12.24 0.23
N ARG A 462 11.88 -12.70 -0.31
CA ARG A 462 10.51 -12.33 0.13
C ARG A 462 9.89 -13.34 1.10
N GLN A 463 10.44 -14.56 1.16
CA GLN A 463 10.05 -15.62 2.10
C GLN A 463 11.31 -16.13 2.79
N VAL A 464 11.22 -16.35 4.10
CA VAL A 464 12.34 -16.92 4.86
C VAL A 464 12.52 -18.40 4.53
N SER A 465 13.77 -18.81 4.41
CA SER A 465 14.21 -20.16 4.11
C SER A 465 15.52 -20.42 4.85
N VAL A 466 15.84 -21.69 5.07
CA VAL A 466 17.15 -22.10 5.58
C VAL A 466 18.29 -21.59 4.71
N THR A 467 18.04 -21.27 3.43
CA THR A 467 19.06 -20.78 2.51
C THR A 467 19.23 -19.26 2.51
N ASN A 468 18.35 -18.48 3.13
CA ASN A 468 18.43 -17.01 3.10
C ASN A 468 18.22 -16.35 4.47
N SER A 469 18.12 -17.13 5.53
CA SER A 469 17.86 -16.61 6.87
C SER A 469 19.07 -15.90 7.48
N LEU A 470 18.81 -14.98 8.41
CA LEU A 470 19.85 -14.25 9.15
C LEU A 470 20.72 -15.18 9.99
N ALA A 471 20.18 -16.33 10.43
CA ALA A 471 20.94 -17.36 11.14
C ALA A 471 22.16 -17.88 10.35
N ARG A 472 22.17 -17.78 9.01
CA ARG A 472 23.33 -18.10 8.17
C ARG A 472 24.51 -17.14 8.32
N HIS A 473 24.31 -16.01 9.02
CA HIS A 473 25.34 -15.00 9.27
C HIS A 473 25.59 -14.88 10.78
N PRO A 474 26.40 -15.78 11.38
CA PRO A 474 26.54 -15.90 12.84
C PRO A 474 26.89 -14.58 13.55
N VAL A 475 27.77 -13.77 12.95
CA VAL A 475 28.18 -12.47 13.50
C VAL A 475 27.03 -11.47 13.57
N LEU A 476 26.15 -11.46 12.56
CA LEU A 476 24.97 -10.60 12.54
C LEU A 476 23.87 -11.17 13.43
N ALA A 477 23.65 -12.48 13.40
CA ALA A 477 22.69 -13.17 14.27
C ALA A 477 22.99 -12.92 15.76
N ALA A 478 24.26 -12.92 16.16
CA ALA A 478 24.67 -12.59 17.54
C ALA A 478 24.33 -11.14 17.93
N GLN A 479 24.36 -10.22 16.96
CA GLN A 479 24.02 -8.81 17.16
C GLN A 479 22.52 -8.52 17.01
N PHE A 480 21.70 -9.50 16.65
CA PHE A 480 20.26 -9.34 16.51
C PHE A 480 19.59 -9.29 17.89
N ASP A 481 18.80 -8.26 18.16
CA ASP A 481 18.10 -8.11 19.45
C ASP A 481 16.74 -8.82 19.38
N VAL A 482 16.69 -10.09 19.77
CA VAL A 482 15.48 -10.93 19.75
C VAL A 482 14.32 -10.29 20.52
N GLN A 483 14.60 -9.76 21.72
CA GLN A 483 13.55 -9.17 22.56
C GLN A 483 12.99 -7.89 21.93
N ALA A 484 13.86 -7.00 21.45
CA ALA A 484 13.43 -5.74 20.83
C ALA A 484 12.73 -5.94 19.47
N ASN A 485 12.93 -7.09 18.81
CA ASN A 485 12.23 -7.49 17.59
C ASN A 485 11.02 -8.41 17.86
N GLY A 486 10.42 -8.34 19.05
CA GLY A 486 9.17 -9.02 19.36
C GLY A 486 9.30 -10.55 19.50
N GLY A 487 10.49 -11.04 19.89
CA GLY A 487 10.76 -12.47 20.09
C GLY A 487 11.10 -13.24 18.83
N ARG A 488 11.14 -12.60 17.65
CA ARG A 488 11.55 -13.24 16.39
C ARG A 488 13.00 -13.71 16.49
N THR A 489 13.31 -14.91 16.00
CA THR A 489 14.67 -15.46 16.00
C THR A 489 15.36 -15.23 14.65
N PRO A 490 16.71 -15.25 14.56
CA PRO A 490 17.43 -15.02 13.30
C PRO A 490 17.06 -15.98 12.16
N ASP A 491 16.62 -17.20 12.45
CA ASP A 491 16.15 -18.17 11.43
C ASP A 491 14.79 -17.79 10.83
N GLN A 492 14.03 -16.90 11.46
CA GLN A 492 12.72 -16.39 11.01
C GLN A 492 12.82 -15.08 10.22
N ILE A 493 14.03 -14.58 10.00
CA ILE A 493 14.32 -13.31 9.33
C ILE A 493 15.12 -13.58 8.07
N VAL A 494 14.71 -13.01 6.93
CA VAL A 494 15.56 -12.99 5.73
C VAL A 494 16.75 -12.06 5.98
N ALA A 495 17.98 -12.55 5.78
CA ALA A 495 19.20 -11.81 6.09
C ALA A 495 19.27 -10.44 5.39
N GLY A 496 18.87 -10.38 4.11
CA GLY A 496 18.85 -9.15 3.30
C GLY A 496 17.56 -8.33 3.39
N THR A 497 16.73 -8.51 4.42
CA THR A 497 15.47 -7.76 4.55
C THR A 497 15.67 -6.25 4.59
N ALA A 498 14.76 -5.50 3.96
CA ALA A 498 14.69 -4.04 4.05
C ALA A 498 14.03 -3.56 5.36
N GLU A 499 13.43 -4.47 6.14
CA GLU A 499 12.83 -4.16 7.45
C GLU A 499 13.91 -3.63 8.40
N ARG A 500 13.67 -2.47 9.03
CA ARG A 500 14.56 -1.89 10.03
C ARG A 500 14.41 -2.58 11.38
N LEU A 501 15.28 -3.56 11.61
CA LEU A 501 15.34 -4.41 12.80
C LEU A 501 16.20 -3.78 13.89
N TRP A 502 15.96 -4.17 15.14
CA TRP A 502 16.79 -3.80 16.28
C TRP A 502 18.03 -4.69 16.37
N TRP A 503 19.15 -4.04 16.61
CA TRP A 503 20.45 -4.66 16.80
C TRP A 503 21.07 -4.17 18.10
N ARG A 504 21.86 -5.04 18.73
CA ARG A 504 22.64 -4.77 19.94
C ARG A 504 24.11 -5.07 19.67
N CYS A 505 24.99 -4.22 20.18
CA CYS A 505 26.42 -4.43 20.05
C CYS A 505 26.91 -5.23 21.26
N PRO A 506 27.84 -6.19 21.10
CA PRO A 506 28.47 -6.86 22.23
C PRO A 506 29.38 -5.94 23.06
N VAL A 507 29.70 -4.74 22.59
CA VAL A 507 30.63 -3.81 23.28
C VAL A 507 29.99 -3.16 24.51
N ALA A 508 28.72 -2.75 24.43
CA ALA A 508 28.01 -2.13 25.54
C ALA A 508 26.49 -2.22 25.34
N ASP A 509 25.74 -2.29 26.45
CA ASP A 509 24.29 -2.49 26.42
C ASP A 509 23.50 -1.31 25.83
N ASP A 510 24.04 -0.08 25.91
CA ASP A 510 23.44 1.12 25.34
C ASP A 510 23.68 1.24 23.82
N HIS A 511 24.50 0.37 23.24
CA HIS A 511 24.76 0.30 21.80
C HIS A 511 23.64 -0.47 21.09
N ARG A 512 22.41 0.04 21.16
CA ARG A 512 21.23 -0.51 20.46
C ARG A 512 20.79 0.39 19.32
N TRP A 513 20.58 -0.15 18.13
CA TRP A 513 20.22 0.67 16.96
C TRP A 513 19.30 -0.04 15.99
N ARG A 514 18.68 0.75 15.10
CA ARG A 514 17.80 0.24 14.04
C ARG A 514 18.48 0.36 12.67
N ALA A 515 18.63 -0.78 12.00
CA ALA A 515 19.15 -0.87 10.63
C ALA A 515 18.46 -2.03 9.90
N SER A 516 18.41 -1.98 8.57
CA SER A 516 17.91 -3.09 7.76
C SER A 516 18.89 -4.26 7.72
N GLY A 517 18.39 -5.48 7.49
CA GLY A 517 19.26 -6.64 7.29
C GLY A 517 20.21 -6.47 6.10
N GLY A 518 19.72 -5.87 5.01
CA GLY A 518 20.52 -5.50 3.84
C GLY A 518 21.72 -4.59 4.18
N GLU A 519 21.48 -3.45 4.85
CA GLU A 519 22.56 -2.55 5.28
C GLU A 519 23.59 -3.25 6.19
N ARG A 520 23.14 -4.22 7.00
CA ARG A 520 24.03 -4.98 7.88
C ARG A 520 24.89 -5.99 7.13
N LEU A 521 24.37 -6.61 6.06
CA LEU A 521 25.14 -7.47 5.16
C LEU A 521 26.21 -6.69 4.39
N GLU A 522 25.93 -5.43 4.05
CA GLU A 522 26.89 -4.51 3.40
C GLU A 522 27.99 -4.01 4.36
N GLY A 523 27.98 -4.41 5.63
CA GLY A 523 29.04 -4.12 6.60
C GLY A 523 28.79 -2.91 7.49
N THR A 524 27.56 -2.35 7.54
CA THR A 524 27.27 -1.29 8.52
C THR A 524 27.29 -1.85 9.95
N GLY A 525 28.19 -1.31 10.78
CA GLY A 525 28.37 -1.72 12.17
C GLY A 525 27.59 -0.88 13.18
N CYS A 526 27.96 -1.00 14.46
CA CYS A 526 27.38 -0.20 15.53
C CYS A 526 27.70 1.30 15.35
N PRO A 527 26.71 2.20 15.32
CA PRO A 527 26.93 3.63 15.14
C PRO A 527 27.63 4.30 16.34
N ALA A 528 27.53 3.74 17.54
CA ALA A 528 28.26 4.23 18.70
C ALA A 528 29.75 3.88 18.63
N CYS A 529 30.09 2.62 18.30
CA CYS A 529 31.48 2.21 18.06
C CYS A 529 32.13 3.01 16.92
N ALA A 530 31.38 3.33 15.86
CA ALA A 530 31.86 4.14 14.74
C ALA A 530 31.91 5.66 15.01
N GLY A 531 31.58 6.12 16.24
CA GLY A 531 31.58 7.54 16.58
C GLY A 531 30.50 8.39 15.89
N LYS A 532 29.51 7.76 15.26
CA LYS A 532 28.38 8.43 14.57
C LYS A 532 27.24 8.77 15.51
N ARG A 533 27.17 8.13 16.68
CA ARG A 533 26.17 8.37 17.72
C ARG A 533 26.84 8.41 19.09
N VAL A 534 26.42 9.33 19.95
CA VAL A 534 26.94 9.42 21.32
C VAL A 534 26.49 8.23 22.16
N SER A 535 27.37 7.78 23.03
CA SER A 535 27.22 6.69 23.98
C SER A 535 28.08 7.00 25.20
N VAL A 536 27.77 6.39 26.34
CA VAL A 536 28.62 6.46 27.53
C VAL A 536 30.06 6.03 27.23
N THR A 537 30.27 5.14 26.26
CA THR A 537 31.60 4.65 25.89
C THR A 537 32.36 5.57 24.93
N ASN A 538 31.76 6.61 24.35
CA ASN A 538 32.45 7.49 23.38
C ASN A 538 32.22 8.98 23.61
N SER A 539 31.49 9.36 24.67
CA SER A 539 31.19 10.75 25.01
C SER A 539 32.45 11.52 25.46
N LEU A 540 32.41 12.85 25.31
CA LEU A 540 33.49 13.74 25.75
C LEU A 540 33.67 13.70 27.28
N ALA A 541 32.62 13.38 28.03
CA ALA A 541 32.67 13.22 29.49
C ALA A 541 33.67 12.15 29.97
N ARG A 542 34.06 11.19 29.12
CA ARG A 542 35.15 10.24 29.41
C ARG A 542 36.53 10.90 29.54
N TYR A 543 36.68 12.16 29.14
CA TYR A 543 37.90 12.94 29.25
C TYR A 543 37.68 14.13 30.18
N PRO A 544 37.77 13.96 31.51
CA PRO A 544 37.42 14.99 32.50
C PRO A 544 38.12 16.33 32.26
N GLU A 545 39.40 16.30 31.92
CA GLU A 545 40.21 17.51 31.62
C GLU A 545 39.73 18.28 30.39
N LEU A 546 39.20 17.58 29.39
CA LEU A 546 38.63 18.20 28.19
C LEU A 546 37.19 18.65 28.45
N ALA A 547 36.41 17.86 29.18
CA ALA A 547 35.05 18.21 29.59
C ALA A 547 35.03 19.49 30.44
N ALA A 548 36.00 19.70 31.33
CA ALA A 548 36.16 20.93 32.10
C ALA A 548 36.43 22.16 31.22
N GLN A 549 37.13 21.96 30.10
CA GLN A 549 37.43 23.00 29.11
C GLN A 549 36.32 23.19 28.07
N PHE A 550 35.25 22.38 28.10
CA PHE A 550 34.15 22.48 27.16
C PHE A 550 33.22 23.64 27.52
N ASP A 551 32.96 24.54 26.56
CA ASP A 551 32.08 25.69 26.79
C ASP A 551 30.62 25.30 26.56
N VAL A 552 29.94 24.81 27.61
CA VAL A 552 28.55 24.34 27.55
C VAL A 552 27.59 25.41 27.01
N GLN A 553 27.77 26.66 27.40
CA GLN A 553 26.89 27.76 27.00
C GLN A 553 27.07 28.07 25.51
N ALA A 554 28.31 28.14 25.02
CA ALA A 554 28.57 28.44 23.62
C ALA A 554 28.23 27.29 22.66
N ASN A 555 28.29 26.04 23.14
CA ASN A 555 27.94 24.86 22.34
C ASN A 555 26.46 24.43 22.47
N GLY A 556 25.73 24.94 23.47
CA GLY A 556 24.32 24.60 23.71
C GLY A 556 24.07 23.13 24.09
N CYS A 557 25.11 22.40 24.51
CA CYS A 557 25.03 20.99 24.89
C CYS A 557 26.06 20.66 25.98
N THR A 558 25.97 19.47 26.55
CA THR A 558 26.88 18.96 27.60
C THR A 558 27.92 17.98 27.02
N PRO A 559 29.07 17.76 27.70
CA PRO A 559 30.08 16.79 27.27
C PRO A 559 29.55 15.36 27.07
N GLU A 560 28.52 14.95 27.81
CA GLU A 560 27.87 13.64 27.72
C GLU A 560 27.09 13.46 26.40
N GLN A 561 26.68 14.58 25.78
CA GLN A 561 25.89 14.60 24.53
C GLN A 561 26.76 14.69 23.27
N VAL A 562 28.09 14.77 23.42
CA VAL A 562 29.03 14.97 22.32
C VAL A 562 29.99 13.79 22.24
N VAL A 563 30.15 13.20 21.05
CA VAL A 563 31.20 12.21 20.79
C VAL A 563 32.57 12.88 20.92
N ALA A 564 33.45 12.34 21.77
CA ALA A 564 34.74 12.95 22.11
C ALA A 564 35.62 13.22 20.88
N THR A 565 35.63 12.31 19.91
CA THR A 565 36.43 12.39 18.68
C THR A 565 35.70 13.04 17.51
N THR A 566 34.64 13.81 17.78
CA THR A 566 33.89 14.49 16.72
C THR A 566 34.76 15.45 15.89
N SER A 567 34.52 15.48 14.58
CA SER A 567 35.10 16.48 13.69
C SER A 567 34.42 17.85 13.79
N LYS A 568 33.25 17.93 14.44
CA LYS A 568 32.54 19.19 14.67
C LYS A 568 33.43 20.15 15.45
N ARG A 569 33.46 21.40 15.00
CA ARG A 569 34.15 22.51 15.65
C ARG A 569 33.34 22.96 16.86
N LEU A 570 33.92 22.83 18.04
CA LEU A 570 33.30 23.12 19.33
C LEU A 570 34.02 24.28 20.00
N TRP A 571 33.29 25.03 20.82
CA TRP A 571 33.84 26.08 21.66
C TRP A 571 34.48 25.49 22.92
N TRP A 572 35.66 25.99 23.25
CA TRP A 572 36.44 25.62 24.42
C TRP A 572 36.78 26.88 25.20
N ARG A 573 36.95 26.72 26.52
CA ARG A 573 37.39 27.76 27.45
C ARG A 573 38.49 27.22 28.36
N CYS A 574 39.44 28.07 28.71
CA CYS A 574 40.54 27.72 29.61
C CYS A 574 40.35 28.45 30.93
N ALA A 575 40.60 27.77 32.05
CA ALA A 575 40.52 28.41 33.37
C ALA A 575 41.64 29.43 33.63
N LYS A 576 42.70 29.47 32.80
CA LYS A 576 43.84 30.38 32.98
C LYS A 576 43.55 31.83 32.63
N GLY A 577 42.44 32.12 31.95
CA GLY A 577 42.04 33.49 31.63
C GLY A 577 40.59 33.56 31.12
N PRO A 578 39.82 34.60 31.50
CA PRO A 578 38.41 34.72 31.11
C PRO A 578 38.21 34.92 29.60
N ASP A 579 39.21 35.46 28.91
CA ASP A 579 39.26 35.68 27.46
C ASP A 579 39.84 34.49 26.68
N HIS A 580 40.27 33.42 27.36
CA HIS A 580 40.82 32.22 26.73
C HIS A 580 39.72 31.34 26.17
N ARG A 581 39.08 31.79 25.09
CA ARG A 581 38.02 31.06 24.37
C ARG A 581 38.43 30.82 22.94
N TRP A 582 38.23 29.59 22.44
CA TRP A 582 38.64 29.20 21.09
C TRP A 582 37.78 28.07 20.53
N VAL A 583 37.90 27.87 19.22
CA VAL A 583 37.16 26.84 18.48
C VAL A 583 38.09 25.76 17.96
N ALA A 584 37.86 24.51 18.36
CA ALA A 584 38.61 23.34 17.90
C ALA A 584 37.70 22.10 17.79
N SER A 585 38.06 21.11 16.98
CA SER A 585 37.32 19.86 16.91
C SER A 585 37.62 18.95 18.10
N GLY A 586 36.65 18.12 18.52
CA GLY A 586 36.87 17.12 19.57
C GLY A 586 38.01 16.16 19.22
N SER A 587 38.09 15.71 17.96
CA SER A 587 39.19 14.86 17.46
C SER A 587 40.57 15.49 17.66
N ASN A 588 40.77 16.76 17.30
CA ASN A 588 42.06 17.44 17.49
C ASN A 588 42.41 17.58 18.97
N ARG A 589 41.40 17.75 19.83
CA ARG A 589 41.58 17.86 21.27
C ARG A 589 41.96 16.54 21.93
N VAL A 590 41.36 15.43 21.49
CA VAL A 590 41.62 14.09 22.03
C VAL A 590 42.93 13.51 21.47
N HIS A 591 43.18 13.60 20.16
CA HIS A 591 44.31 12.93 19.52
C HIS A 591 45.57 13.79 19.42
N LEU A 592 45.46 15.09 19.15
CA LEU A 592 46.61 15.98 18.93
C LEU A 592 46.98 16.81 20.16
N GLY A 593 46.19 16.73 21.24
CA GLY A 593 46.43 17.49 22.47
C GLY A 593 46.40 19.01 22.28
N ALA A 594 45.72 19.50 21.24
CA ALA A 594 45.71 20.92 20.89
C ALA A 594 45.11 21.77 22.03
N GLY A 595 45.96 22.45 22.79
CA GLY A 595 45.57 23.21 23.99
C GLY A 595 45.01 24.60 23.68
N CYS A 596 45.02 25.47 24.70
CA CYS A 596 44.58 26.86 24.58
C CYS A 596 45.57 27.71 23.75
N PRO A 597 45.15 28.32 22.63
CA PRO A 597 46.01 29.15 21.79
C PRO A 597 46.59 30.38 22.51
N ALA A 598 45.83 30.97 23.45
CA ALA A 598 46.31 32.08 24.26
C ALA A 598 47.45 31.66 25.20
N CYS A 599 47.33 30.49 25.85
CA CYS A 599 48.41 29.94 26.67
C CYS A 599 49.66 29.58 25.86
N ALA A 600 49.49 29.16 24.60
CA ALA A 600 50.58 28.82 23.69
C ALA A 600 51.21 30.05 22.99
N GLY A 601 50.70 31.28 23.25
CA GLY A 601 51.20 32.50 22.61
C GLY A 601 50.78 32.66 21.14
N GLN A 602 49.84 31.84 20.66
CA GLN A 602 49.33 31.88 19.28
C GLN A 602 48.14 32.84 19.09
N GLN A 603 47.48 33.20 20.19
CA GLN A 603 46.37 34.17 20.22
C GLN A 603 46.68 35.24 21.27
N LEU A 604 46.52 36.51 20.92
CA LEU A 604 46.67 37.63 21.87
C LEU A 604 45.61 37.53 22.97
N SER A 605 46.03 37.73 24.21
CA SER A 605 45.21 37.75 25.40
C SER A 605 45.75 38.80 26.36
N VAL A 606 44.89 39.33 27.22
CA VAL A 606 45.31 40.18 28.35
C VAL A 606 46.37 39.48 29.21
N THR A 607 46.39 38.16 29.22
CA THR A 607 47.32 37.35 29.98
C THR A 607 48.68 37.12 29.32
N ASN A 608 48.87 37.39 28.03
CA ASN A 608 50.14 37.12 27.32
C ASN A 608 50.66 38.33 26.53
N SER A 609 50.03 39.47 26.71
CA SER A 609 50.39 40.74 26.08
C SER A 609 51.71 41.32 26.61
N LEU A 610 52.46 42.02 25.75
CA LEU A 610 53.72 42.69 26.08
C LEU A 610 53.52 43.83 27.10
N ALA A 611 52.32 44.42 27.16
CA ALA A 611 51.95 45.43 28.16
C ALA A 611 52.12 44.96 29.61
N ARG A 612 52.19 43.64 29.85
CA ARG A 612 52.46 43.06 31.17
C ARG A 612 53.90 43.24 31.67
N TYR A 613 54.81 43.76 30.85
CA TYR A 613 56.23 43.94 31.17
C TYR A 613 56.59 45.44 31.11
N PRO A 614 56.33 46.22 32.18
CA PRO A 614 56.50 47.68 32.17
C PRO A 614 57.90 48.14 31.73
N GLU A 615 58.95 47.41 32.11
CA GLU A 615 60.33 47.69 31.75
C GLU A 615 60.61 47.51 30.25
N LEU A 616 59.87 46.62 29.58
CA LEU A 616 59.95 46.41 28.14
C LEU A 616 59.06 47.40 27.38
N VAL A 617 57.91 47.77 27.94
CA VAL A 617 57.04 48.84 27.41
C VAL A 617 57.81 50.14 27.28
N ALA A 618 58.58 50.53 28.31
CA ALA A 618 59.42 51.73 28.27
C ALA A 618 60.47 51.70 27.15
N GLN A 619 60.93 50.50 26.78
CA GLN A 619 61.93 50.30 25.73
C GLN A 619 61.31 50.04 24.35
N PHE A 620 59.98 49.94 24.24
CA PHE A 620 59.31 49.62 22.98
C PHE A 620 59.18 50.87 22.10
N ASP A 621 59.64 50.79 20.86
CA ASP A 621 59.62 51.91 19.91
C ASP A 621 58.32 51.86 19.08
N VAL A 622 57.28 52.55 19.55
CA VAL A 622 55.93 52.52 18.94
C VAL A 622 55.97 53.01 17.48
N GLU A 623 56.67 54.11 17.21
CA GLU A 623 56.75 54.70 15.87
C GLU A 623 57.48 53.76 14.91
N ALA A 624 58.65 53.23 15.30
CA ALA A 624 59.42 52.31 14.45
C ALA A 624 58.71 50.96 14.23
N ASN A 625 57.77 50.59 15.09
CA ASN A 625 56.93 49.40 14.93
C ASN A 625 55.59 49.68 14.22
N GLY A 626 55.45 50.84 13.56
CA GLY A 626 54.29 51.16 12.73
C GLY A 626 53.05 51.58 13.53
N GLY A 627 53.24 52.19 14.71
CA GLY A 627 52.16 52.68 15.57
C GLY A 627 51.50 51.61 16.45
N ARG A 628 51.94 50.35 16.37
CA ARG A 628 51.45 49.26 17.22
C ARG A 628 51.81 49.51 18.68
N THR A 629 50.87 49.27 19.60
CA THR A 629 51.11 49.45 21.03
C THR A 629 51.45 48.12 21.73
N PRO A 630 52.16 48.13 22.87
CA PRO A 630 52.53 46.89 23.56
C PRO A 630 51.36 45.99 23.95
N ASP A 631 50.16 46.53 24.17
CA ASP A 631 48.98 45.73 24.48
C ASP A 631 48.52 44.85 23.30
N GLN A 632 48.87 45.24 22.07
CA GLN A 632 48.54 44.55 20.81
C GLN A 632 49.55 43.46 20.42
N ILE A 633 50.61 43.26 21.21
CA ILE A 633 51.72 42.36 20.90
C ILE A 633 51.76 41.23 21.91
N VAL A 634 51.86 39.98 21.45
CA VAL A 634 52.16 38.85 22.34
C VAL A 634 53.60 38.97 22.83
N ALA A 635 53.81 38.97 24.15
CA ALA A 635 55.10 39.24 24.77
C ALA A 635 56.21 38.28 24.28
N GLY A 636 55.89 36.99 24.11
CA GLY A 636 56.81 35.97 23.61
C GLY A 636 56.89 35.86 22.08
N THR A 637 56.52 36.89 21.32
CA THR A 637 56.55 36.85 19.85
C THR A 637 57.96 36.63 19.30
N THR A 638 58.06 35.87 18.21
CA THR A 638 59.28 35.69 17.41
C THR A 638 59.46 36.77 16.36
N GLU A 639 58.51 37.71 16.22
CA GLU A 639 58.65 38.88 15.36
C GLU A 639 59.77 39.79 15.87
N ARG A 640 60.66 40.26 14.99
CA ARG A 640 61.74 41.20 15.33
C ARG A 640 61.21 42.64 15.38
N LEU A 641 60.92 43.09 16.59
CA LEU A 641 60.41 44.41 16.93
C LEU A 641 61.56 45.40 17.17
N TRP A 642 61.28 46.68 16.96
CA TRP A 642 62.18 47.77 17.28
C TRP A 642 62.10 48.17 18.75
N TRP A 643 63.27 48.42 19.33
CA TRP A 643 63.44 48.81 20.72
C TRP A 643 64.38 50.02 20.79
N ARG A 644 64.19 50.85 21.81
CA ARG A 644 65.03 51.99 22.16
C ARG A 644 65.43 51.91 23.62
N CYS A 645 66.68 52.26 23.94
CA CYS A 645 67.15 52.28 25.32
C CYS A 645 66.89 53.67 25.91
N PRO A 646 66.46 53.78 27.17
CA PRO A 646 66.37 55.08 27.85
C PRO A 646 67.75 55.69 28.17
N VAL A 647 68.87 54.98 27.96
CA VAL A 647 70.22 55.46 28.29
C VAL A 647 70.73 56.50 27.29
N ALA A 648 70.48 56.31 25.99
CA ALA A 648 70.86 57.26 24.94
C ALA A 648 70.02 57.02 23.68
N ASP A 649 69.78 58.08 22.91
CA ASP A 649 68.89 58.03 21.73
C ASP A 649 69.44 57.17 20.58
N ASP A 650 70.77 57.01 20.48
CA ASP A 650 71.43 56.16 19.48
C ASP A 650 71.35 54.67 19.82
N HIS A 651 70.91 54.31 21.04
CA HIS A 651 70.72 52.93 21.46
C HIS A 651 69.40 52.38 20.91
N ARG A 652 69.33 52.13 19.61
CA ARG A 652 68.18 51.52 18.93
C ARG A 652 68.56 50.20 18.29
N TRP A 653 67.75 49.16 18.51
CA TRP A 653 68.04 47.82 17.98
C TRP A 653 66.78 47.01 17.67
N ARG A 654 66.96 45.92 16.91
CA ARG A 654 65.90 44.96 16.57
C ARG A 654 66.06 43.65 17.33
N ALA A 655 65.06 43.29 18.13
CA ALA A 655 65.02 42.01 18.86
C ALA A 655 63.60 41.44 18.89
N THR A 656 63.49 40.12 19.05
CA THR A 656 62.20 39.45 19.22
C THR A 656 61.65 39.66 20.63
N GLY A 657 60.33 39.70 20.81
CA GLY A 657 59.70 39.72 22.13
C GLY A 657 60.19 38.57 23.03
N ASP A 658 60.34 37.36 22.49
CA ASP A 658 60.83 36.20 23.25
C ASP A 658 62.25 36.41 23.83
N ASN A 659 63.21 36.85 23.03
CA ASN A 659 64.57 37.20 23.50
C ASN A 659 64.56 38.25 24.62
N ARG A 660 63.55 39.12 24.64
CA ARG A 660 63.44 40.23 25.59
C ARG A 660 62.81 39.76 26.90
N VAL A 661 61.71 39.01 26.81
CA VAL A 661 60.95 38.50 27.96
C VAL A 661 61.62 37.29 28.60
N ARG A 662 61.99 36.28 27.80
CA ARG A 662 62.48 34.99 28.32
C ARG A 662 63.98 34.97 28.54
N ARG A 663 64.76 35.53 27.59
CA ARG A 663 66.23 35.51 27.64
C ARG A 663 66.85 36.75 28.28
N GLY A 664 66.04 37.76 28.59
CA GLY A 664 66.51 39.00 29.24
C GLY A 664 67.56 39.77 28.43
N ILE A 665 67.61 39.62 27.10
CA ILE A 665 68.65 40.24 26.28
C ILE A 665 68.36 41.74 26.13
N GLY A 666 69.16 42.56 26.82
CA GLY A 666 69.04 44.02 26.89
C GLY A 666 69.57 44.77 25.67
N CYS A 667 69.82 46.07 25.85
CA CYS A 667 70.40 46.93 24.83
C CYS A 667 71.83 46.48 24.46
N PRO A 668 72.14 46.23 23.17
CA PRO A 668 73.47 45.81 22.74
C PRO A 668 74.54 46.91 22.90
N ALA A 669 74.18 48.19 22.89
CA ALA A 669 75.12 49.28 23.14
C ALA A 669 75.55 49.32 24.61
N CYS A 670 74.61 49.26 25.56
CA CYS A 670 74.93 49.13 26.99
C CYS A 670 75.78 47.89 27.30
N ALA A 671 75.58 46.79 26.57
CA ALA A 671 76.34 45.56 26.72
C ALA A 671 77.70 45.55 25.99
N GLY A 672 78.10 46.66 25.35
CA GLY A 672 79.38 46.78 24.62
C GLY A 672 79.45 45.96 23.33
N ARG A 673 78.31 45.51 22.79
CA ARG A 673 78.22 44.71 21.55
C ARG A 673 77.90 45.56 20.31
N GLN A 674 77.45 46.79 20.51
CA GLN A 674 77.19 47.78 19.47
C GLN A 674 77.92 49.07 19.86
N VAL A 675 78.61 49.70 18.90
CA VAL A 675 79.26 50.99 19.13
C VAL A 675 78.22 52.09 19.32
N SER A 676 78.45 52.97 20.29
CA SER A 676 77.63 54.11 20.65
C SER A 676 78.53 55.25 21.10
N VAL A 677 78.00 56.47 21.05
CA VAL A 677 78.63 57.65 21.66
C VAL A 677 79.01 57.42 23.13
N THR A 678 78.25 56.58 23.84
CA THR A 678 78.43 56.27 25.27
C THR A 678 79.51 55.23 25.58
N ASN A 679 80.00 54.47 24.60
CA ASN A 679 80.89 53.33 24.86
C ASN A 679 82.09 53.21 23.91
N ASN A 680 82.26 54.16 22.99
CA ASN A 680 83.36 54.15 22.04
C ASN A 680 84.71 54.55 22.67
N LEU A 681 85.81 54.31 21.94
CA LEU A 681 87.19 54.50 22.42
C LEU A 681 87.55 55.97 22.66
N LEU A 682 86.84 56.94 22.07
CA LEU A 682 87.06 58.36 22.36
C LEU A 682 86.81 58.73 23.82
N ASN A 683 86.01 57.94 24.54
CA ASN A 683 85.82 58.10 25.98
C ASN A 683 87.10 57.80 26.80
N TYR A 684 88.18 57.31 26.15
CA TYR A 684 89.49 57.05 26.75
C TYR A 684 90.61 57.73 25.93
N PRO A 685 90.81 59.05 26.10
CA PRO A 685 91.70 59.84 25.23
C PRO A 685 93.14 59.32 25.12
N GLU A 686 93.72 58.85 26.23
CA GLU A 686 95.09 58.32 26.25
C GLU A 686 95.24 57.00 25.48
N LEU A 687 94.20 56.16 25.48
CA LEU A 687 94.18 54.92 24.69
C LEU A 687 93.85 55.20 23.24
N ALA A 688 92.93 56.14 22.96
CA ALA A 688 92.62 56.59 21.61
C ALA A 688 93.88 57.15 20.91
N ALA A 689 94.75 57.88 21.64
CA ALA A 689 96.03 58.37 21.11
C ALA A 689 97.02 57.24 20.76
N GLN A 690 96.90 56.08 21.40
CA GLN A 690 97.72 54.89 21.13
C GLN A 690 97.08 53.97 20.07
N PHE A 691 95.88 54.28 19.58
CA PHE A 691 95.15 53.44 18.63
C PHE A 691 95.70 53.62 17.21
N ASP A 692 96.14 52.53 16.59
CA ASP A 692 96.71 52.58 15.24
C ASP A 692 95.60 52.52 14.17
N VAL A 693 95.13 53.68 13.72
CA VAL A 693 94.03 53.79 12.73
C VAL A 693 94.35 53.03 11.43
N GLN A 694 95.59 53.12 10.94
CA GLN A 694 95.98 52.48 9.68
C GLN A 694 96.04 50.96 9.83
N ALA A 695 96.67 50.46 10.88
CA ALA A 695 96.77 49.02 11.13
C ALA A 695 95.43 48.37 11.50
N ASN A 696 94.44 49.15 11.97
CA ASN A 696 93.07 48.70 12.21
C ASN A 696 92.11 48.93 11.03
N GLY A 697 92.64 49.04 9.81
CA GLY A 697 91.84 49.10 8.58
C GLY A 697 91.08 50.41 8.39
N GLY A 698 91.62 51.52 8.88
CA GLY A 698 91.04 52.86 8.74
C GLY A 698 89.92 53.20 9.73
N ARG A 699 89.59 52.29 10.65
CA ARG A 699 88.60 52.55 11.71
C ARG A 699 89.09 53.67 12.62
N THR A 700 88.21 54.58 12.99
CA THR A 700 88.50 55.66 13.95
C THR A 700 88.08 55.26 15.37
N PRO A 701 88.64 55.87 16.43
CA PRO A 701 88.29 55.53 17.81
C PRO A 701 86.79 55.63 18.16
N ASP A 702 86.02 56.51 17.52
CA ASP A 702 84.57 56.63 17.70
C ASP A 702 83.77 55.44 17.14
N GLN A 703 84.38 54.66 16.24
CA GLN A 703 83.78 53.50 15.58
C GLN A 703 84.08 52.17 16.30
N VAL A 704 84.81 52.22 17.41
CA VAL A 704 85.25 51.03 18.15
C VAL A 704 84.79 51.13 19.60
N VAL A 705 84.12 50.09 20.10
CA VAL A 705 83.79 49.98 21.53
C VAL A 705 85.09 49.88 22.34
N ALA A 706 85.26 50.77 23.32
CA ALA A 706 86.52 50.88 24.07
C ALA A 706 86.93 49.56 24.76
N GLY A 707 85.96 48.92 25.42
CA GLY A 707 86.16 47.65 26.15
C GLY A 707 86.03 46.41 25.27
N THR A 708 86.22 46.51 23.96
CA THR A 708 86.09 45.35 23.07
C THR A 708 87.11 44.26 23.40
N ASN A 709 86.69 43.00 23.26
CA ASN A 709 87.59 41.85 23.32
C ASN A 709 88.23 41.52 21.97
N ALA A 710 87.95 42.31 20.92
CA ALA A 710 88.66 42.19 19.65
C ALA A 710 90.12 42.61 19.83
N LYS A 711 91.05 41.87 19.22
CA LYS A 711 92.46 42.28 19.13
C LYS A 711 92.56 43.48 18.19
N LEU A 712 93.07 44.58 18.73
CA LEU A 712 93.30 45.83 18.02
C LEU A 712 94.80 46.11 17.98
N TRP A 713 95.23 46.83 16.95
CA TRP A 713 96.59 47.32 16.84
C TRP A 713 96.78 48.63 17.58
N TRP A 714 97.92 48.76 18.24
CA TRP A 714 98.28 49.92 19.02
C TRP A 714 99.73 50.33 18.76
N ALA A 715 99.98 51.63 18.81
CA ALA A 715 101.30 52.23 18.64
C ALA A 715 101.77 52.86 19.96
N CYS A 716 103.06 52.71 20.26
CA CYS A 716 103.64 53.23 21.49
C CYS A 716 103.96 54.71 21.32
N LEU A 717 103.69 55.51 22.36
CA LEU A 717 104.05 56.93 22.39
C LEU A 717 105.51 57.17 22.80
N VAL A 718 106.18 56.17 23.40
CA VAL A 718 107.57 56.29 23.89
C VAL A 718 108.59 55.96 22.80
N ALA A 719 108.31 54.94 21.98
CA ALA A 719 109.17 54.52 20.88
C ALA A 719 108.31 54.23 19.65
N ALA A 720 108.57 54.97 18.56
CA ALA A 720 107.68 55.01 17.39
C ALA A 720 107.65 53.69 16.58
N ASP A 721 108.67 52.84 16.75
CA ASP A 721 108.79 51.52 16.15
C ASP A 721 108.04 50.43 16.92
N HIS A 722 107.65 50.69 18.17
CA HIS A 722 106.89 49.72 18.96
C HIS A 722 105.40 49.71 18.56
N ARG A 723 104.97 48.63 17.90
CA ARG A 723 103.56 48.35 17.60
C ARG A 723 103.17 46.97 18.11
N TRP A 724 101.97 46.83 18.65
CA TRP A 724 101.51 45.55 19.20
C TRP A 724 100.01 45.37 19.12
N GLN A 725 99.60 44.10 19.17
CA GLN A 725 98.20 43.71 19.29
C GLN A 725 97.81 43.54 20.75
N ALA A 726 96.69 44.14 21.15
CA ALA A 726 96.05 43.90 22.44
C ALA A 726 94.54 44.10 22.33
N VAL A 727 93.78 43.46 23.21
CA VAL A 727 92.33 43.66 23.28
C VAL A 727 92.01 44.97 24.02
N GLY A 728 90.95 45.67 23.60
CA GLY A 728 90.55 46.96 24.18
C GLY A 728 90.29 46.90 25.69
N SER A 729 89.62 45.84 26.17
CA SER A 729 89.37 45.60 27.60
C SER A 729 90.66 45.50 28.43
N SER A 730 91.70 44.84 27.92
CA SER A 730 93.03 44.76 28.59
C SER A 730 93.71 46.12 28.65
N ARG A 731 93.51 46.95 27.62
CA ARG A 731 94.11 48.29 27.55
C ARG A 731 93.47 49.25 28.53
N ILE A 732 92.15 49.17 28.71
CA ILE A 732 91.45 49.87 29.80
C ILE A 732 91.98 49.41 31.16
N ALA A 733 92.33 48.13 31.33
CA ALA A 733 92.87 47.59 32.57
C ALA A 733 94.35 47.97 32.85
N GLY A 734 94.97 48.81 32.00
CA GLY A 734 96.30 49.39 32.26
C GLY A 734 97.48 48.63 31.66
N SER A 735 97.27 47.64 30.77
CA SER A 735 98.37 46.97 30.08
C SER A 735 99.06 47.90 29.07
N GLY A 736 100.34 48.20 29.29
CA GLY A 736 101.17 49.05 28.42
C GLY A 736 101.93 48.30 27.33
N CYS A 737 102.95 48.95 26.75
CA CYS A 737 103.79 48.36 25.72
C CYS A 737 104.64 47.20 26.28
N PRO A 738 104.53 45.97 25.74
CA PRO A 738 105.26 44.81 26.27
C PRO A 738 106.79 44.93 26.14
N ALA A 739 107.27 45.68 25.15
CA ALA A 739 108.71 45.88 24.93
C ALA A 739 109.40 46.75 26.00
N CYS A 740 108.64 47.54 26.77
CA CYS A 740 109.17 48.49 27.75
C CYS A 740 109.16 47.98 29.22
N ALA A 741 108.76 46.73 29.49
CA ALA A 741 108.57 46.20 30.85
C ALA A 741 109.85 45.58 31.49
N LEU A 742 110.18 45.93 32.75
CA LEU A 742 111.28 45.37 33.57
C LEU A 742 110.90 44.01 34.22
N VAL A 743 111.84 43.05 34.38
CA VAL A 743 111.51 41.67 34.84
C VAL A 743 112.35 41.10 36.01
N ALA A 744 113.54 41.63 36.36
CA ALA A 744 114.42 40.98 37.35
C ALA A 744 114.78 41.80 38.61
N VAL A 745 114.50 43.10 38.62
CA VAL A 745 114.68 43.99 39.78
C VAL A 745 113.41 44.82 39.90
N SER A 746 112.82 44.90 41.10
CA SER A 746 111.62 45.71 41.27
C SER A 746 111.97 47.19 41.37
N ALA A 747 111.13 48.06 40.82
CA ALA A 747 111.34 49.50 40.94
C ALA A 747 111.31 49.98 42.41
N ARG A 748 110.72 49.19 43.31
CA ARG A 748 110.62 49.47 44.74
C ARG A 748 111.94 49.15 45.46
N GLU A 749 112.60 48.04 45.11
CA GLU A 749 113.95 47.71 45.63
C GLU A 749 114.97 48.81 45.31
N VAL A 750 115.03 49.26 44.05
CA VAL A 750 115.98 50.30 43.62
C VAL A 750 115.75 51.62 44.36
N ARG A 751 114.47 52.00 44.54
CA ARG A 751 114.11 53.23 45.26
C ARG A 751 114.44 53.12 46.75
N LEU A 752 114.15 51.99 47.40
CA LEU A 752 114.49 51.77 48.81
C LEU A 752 116.01 51.82 49.03
N ALA A 753 116.80 51.14 48.18
CA ALA A 753 118.27 51.14 48.29
C ALA A 753 118.85 52.55 48.15
N ALA A 754 118.36 53.34 47.17
CA ALA A 754 118.78 54.72 46.98
C ALA A 754 118.46 55.61 48.19
N GLU A 755 117.27 55.45 48.78
CA GLU A 755 116.88 56.18 49.99
C GLU A 755 117.72 55.81 51.21
N LEU A 756 118.01 54.51 51.42
CA LEU A 756 118.87 54.07 52.51
C LEU A 756 120.30 54.60 52.35
N ALA A 757 120.83 54.66 51.12
CA ALA A 757 122.16 55.20 50.86
C ALA A 757 122.27 56.71 51.11
N ALA A 758 121.16 57.44 50.96
CA ALA A 758 121.12 58.87 51.30
C ALA A 758 121.23 59.12 52.81
N VAL A 759 120.81 58.16 53.65
CA VAL A 759 120.79 58.30 55.12
C VAL A 759 121.93 57.55 55.81
N LEU A 760 122.47 56.49 55.19
CA LEU A 760 123.60 55.70 55.69
C LEU A 760 124.85 55.97 54.83
N PRO A 761 125.68 56.97 55.18
CA PRO A 761 126.78 57.41 54.32
C PRO A 761 127.81 56.29 54.13
N GLY A 762 128.12 55.97 52.87
CA GLY A 762 129.06 54.90 52.50
C GLY A 762 128.41 53.55 52.19
N LEU A 763 127.08 53.46 52.14
CA LEU A 763 126.36 52.29 51.62
C LEU A 763 126.54 52.19 50.10
N ASP A 764 127.08 51.07 49.62
CA ASP A 764 127.17 50.76 48.20
C ASP A 764 125.87 50.07 47.75
N VAL A 765 125.10 50.74 46.88
CA VAL A 765 123.80 50.23 46.39
C VAL A 765 123.95 49.15 45.33
N ASP A 766 125.17 48.90 44.83
CA ASP A 766 125.47 47.86 43.86
C ASP A 766 126.15 46.64 44.51
N ASP A 767 126.51 46.69 45.80
CA ASP A 767 126.98 45.53 46.55
C ASP A 767 125.79 44.73 47.10
N HIS A 768 125.73 43.47 46.70
CA HIS A 768 124.63 42.56 47.02
C HIS A 768 125.12 41.19 47.48
N ARG A 769 126.43 40.97 47.64
CA ARG A 769 127.00 39.61 47.76
C ARG A 769 127.71 39.39 49.10
N VAL A 770 127.14 38.49 49.92
CA VAL A 770 127.71 38.06 51.20
C VAL A 770 128.44 36.72 51.05
N GLU A 771 129.75 36.70 51.32
CA GLU A 771 130.56 35.48 51.38
C GLU A 771 130.49 34.86 52.79
N LEU A 772 130.17 33.56 52.86
CA LEU A 772 130.01 32.83 54.12
C LEU A 772 131.03 31.67 54.20
N PRO A 773 131.84 31.56 55.28
CA PRO A 773 132.84 30.50 55.41
C PRO A 773 132.22 29.10 55.26
N GLY A 774 132.71 28.31 54.30
CA GLY A 774 132.24 26.94 54.04
C GLY A 774 130.84 26.83 53.41
N ARG A 775 130.25 27.93 52.91
CA ARG A 775 128.91 27.94 52.28
C ARG A 775 128.90 28.73 50.98
N ARG A 776 127.87 28.55 50.14
CA ARG A 776 127.66 29.34 48.91
C ARG A 776 127.32 30.80 49.27
N ALA A 777 127.95 31.73 48.57
CA ALA A 777 127.66 33.15 48.65
C ALA A 777 126.14 33.43 48.55
N GLN A 778 125.65 34.32 49.41
CA GLN A 778 124.24 34.73 49.43
C GLN A 778 124.10 36.08 48.72
N HIS A 779 123.10 36.20 47.85
CA HIS A 779 122.72 37.48 47.25
C HIS A 779 121.63 38.13 48.11
N VAL A 780 121.73 39.42 48.41
CA VAL A 780 120.80 40.18 49.27
C VAL A 780 120.40 41.49 48.58
N ASP A 781 119.27 42.09 48.96
CA ASP A 781 118.75 43.27 48.24
C ASP A 781 119.51 44.55 48.58
N VAL A 782 119.87 44.75 49.85
CA VAL A 782 120.74 45.85 50.31
C VAL A 782 121.77 45.30 51.29
N LEU A 783 123.05 45.56 51.05
CA LEU A 783 124.16 45.13 51.87
C LEU A 783 125.04 46.30 52.31
N ASP A 784 125.17 46.51 53.61
CA ASP A 784 126.29 47.28 54.16
C ASP A 784 127.35 46.30 54.67
N HIS A 785 128.30 45.96 53.81
CA HIS A 785 129.33 44.97 54.11
C HIS A 785 130.22 45.40 55.29
N GLY A 786 130.59 46.68 55.34
CA GLY A 786 131.48 47.24 56.38
C GLY A 786 130.84 47.25 57.75
N ARG A 787 129.52 47.48 57.82
CA ARG A 787 128.76 47.60 59.08
C ARG A 787 127.95 46.35 59.45
N ARG A 788 128.03 45.31 58.62
CA ARG A 788 127.33 44.03 58.76
C ARG A 788 125.80 44.19 58.89
N LEU A 789 125.21 45.00 58.02
CA LEU A 789 123.76 45.20 57.93
C LEU A 789 123.23 44.64 56.60
N VAL A 790 122.12 43.91 56.65
CA VAL A 790 121.39 43.43 55.46
C VAL A 790 119.94 43.87 55.54
N VAL A 791 119.41 44.42 54.45
CA VAL A 791 117.97 44.66 54.28
C VAL A 791 117.47 43.86 53.08
N GLU A 792 116.42 43.06 53.30
CA GLU A 792 115.74 42.28 52.24
C GLU A 792 114.34 42.85 52.02
N TYR A 793 113.91 42.99 50.76
CA TYR A 793 112.58 43.43 50.38
C TYR A 793 111.75 42.25 49.87
N ASP A 794 110.84 41.75 50.70
CA ASP A 794 110.02 40.59 50.41
C ASP A 794 108.66 41.01 49.84
N GLY A 795 108.56 41.07 48.52
CA GLY A 795 107.29 41.30 47.82
C GLY A 795 106.31 40.12 47.98
N VAL A 796 105.03 40.39 48.26
CA VAL A 796 104.04 39.34 48.56
C VAL A 796 103.93 38.28 47.46
N TYR A 797 104.01 38.70 46.20
CA TYR A 797 103.88 37.80 45.04
C TYR A 797 104.99 36.73 44.98
N TRP A 798 106.21 37.06 45.41
CA TRP A 798 107.38 36.17 45.28
C TRP A 798 107.69 35.36 46.54
N HIS A 799 107.25 35.86 47.70
CA HIS A 799 107.57 35.29 49.02
C HIS A 799 106.37 34.63 49.72
N ALA A 800 105.16 34.67 49.15
CA ALA A 800 104.01 33.96 49.70
C ALA A 800 104.14 32.43 49.60
N GLY A 801 103.79 31.74 50.69
CA GLY A 801 103.73 30.28 50.78
C GLY A 801 104.79 29.65 51.69
N GLU A 802 104.43 28.54 52.33
CA GLU A 802 105.20 27.88 53.40
C GLU A 802 106.65 27.54 53.00
N LYS A 803 106.87 27.06 51.76
CA LYS A 803 108.20 26.74 51.23
C LYS A 803 109.10 27.97 51.09
N LYS A 804 108.54 29.11 50.70
CA LYS A 804 109.28 30.36 50.50
C LYS A 804 109.64 30.97 51.84
N GLU A 805 108.70 31.02 52.78
CA GLU A 805 108.95 31.48 54.15
C GLU A 805 110.01 30.63 54.86
N ALA A 806 109.99 29.30 54.71
CA ALA A 806 111.04 28.43 55.26
C ALA A 806 112.43 28.74 54.68
N GLY A 807 112.49 29.08 53.39
CA GLY A 807 113.72 29.53 52.72
C GLY A 807 114.22 30.86 53.25
N ASP A 808 113.32 31.83 53.44
CA ASP A 808 113.62 33.14 54.01
C ASP A 808 114.12 33.00 55.46
N ARG A 809 113.47 32.17 56.29
CA ARG A 809 113.92 31.82 57.65
C ARG A 809 115.33 31.24 57.66
N ALA A 810 115.61 30.29 56.76
CA ALA A 810 116.94 29.69 56.65
C ALA A 810 118.00 30.68 56.17
N LYS A 811 117.66 31.60 55.24
CA LYS A 811 118.57 32.66 54.77
C LYS A 811 118.89 33.63 55.89
N THR A 812 117.87 34.11 56.60
CA THR A 812 118.03 35.00 57.77
C THR A 812 118.89 34.35 58.83
N ALA A 813 118.61 33.09 59.21
CA ALA A 813 119.40 32.39 60.22
C ALA A 813 120.89 32.30 59.87
N ARG A 814 121.23 32.01 58.60
CA ARG A 814 122.63 31.94 58.14
C ARG A 814 123.34 33.29 58.19
N LEU A 815 122.65 34.36 57.78
CA LEU A 815 123.21 35.71 57.81
C LEU A 815 123.41 36.20 59.24
N THR A 816 122.45 35.92 60.14
CA THR A 816 122.58 36.24 61.57
C THR A 816 123.67 35.42 62.26
N GLU A 817 123.82 34.12 61.96
CA GLU A 817 124.91 33.27 62.46
C GLU A 817 126.29 33.79 62.00
N ALA A 818 126.37 34.40 60.82
CA ALA A 818 127.58 35.05 60.32
C ALA A 818 127.86 36.44 60.94
N GLY A 819 126.97 36.91 61.83
CA GLY A 819 127.10 38.16 62.56
C GLY A 819 126.54 39.38 61.84
N TYR A 820 125.64 39.19 60.85
CA TYR A 820 124.90 40.30 60.23
C TYR A 820 123.62 40.61 61.01
N THR A 821 123.33 41.90 61.16
CA THR A 821 121.98 42.37 61.51
C THR A 821 121.12 42.28 60.24
N VAL A 822 120.05 41.50 60.27
CA VAL A 822 119.17 41.28 59.12
C VAL A 822 117.81 41.87 59.41
N ILE A 823 117.35 42.78 58.55
CA ILE A 823 116.01 43.38 58.61
C ILE A 823 115.28 43.00 57.33
N ARG A 824 114.12 42.34 57.42
CA ARG A 824 113.29 42.07 56.25
C ARG A 824 112.11 43.04 56.20
N VAL A 825 111.88 43.64 55.04
CA VAL A 825 110.69 44.40 54.69
C VAL A 825 109.65 43.45 54.11
N ARG A 826 108.64 43.09 54.90
CA ARG A 826 107.62 42.08 54.57
C ARG A 826 106.33 42.76 54.10
N GLU A 827 105.94 42.57 52.84
CA GLU A 827 104.66 43.10 52.34
C GLU A 827 103.47 42.32 52.92
N ALA A 828 102.49 43.01 53.52
CA ALA A 828 101.28 42.40 54.04
C ALA A 828 100.56 41.56 52.96
N PRO A 829 100.14 40.31 53.26
CA PRO A 829 99.97 39.72 54.59
C PRO A 829 101.15 38.86 55.07
N LEU A 830 102.36 39.01 54.52
CA LEU A 830 103.52 38.24 54.97
C LEU A 830 103.83 38.52 56.45
N ALA A 831 103.87 37.46 57.27
CA ALA A 831 104.22 37.58 58.68
C ALA A 831 105.72 37.91 58.85
N PRO A 832 106.09 38.68 59.89
CA PRO A 832 107.48 38.81 60.33
C PRO A 832 108.12 37.44 60.61
N ILE A 833 109.36 37.27 60.17
CA ILE A 833 110.17 36.08 60.43
C ILE A 833 110.93 36.25 61.75
N THR A 834 111.44 37.45 62.02
CA THR A 834 112.11 37.83 63.26
C THR A 834 111.49 39.10 63.84
N VAL A 835 111.84 39.41 65.10
CA VAL A 835 111.47 40.68 65.74
C VAL A 835 112.13 41.91 65.08
N ALA A 836 113.20 41.69 64.31
CA ALA A 836 113.90 42.73 63.57
C ALA A 836 113.19 43.13 62.27
N ASP A 837 112.16 42.40 61.83
CA ASP A 837 111.51 42.69 60.56
C ASP A 837 110.52 43.86 60.66
N VAL A 838 110.21 44.45 59.50
CA VAL A 838 109.21 45.50 59.35
C VAL A 838 108.13 45.06 58.36
N THR A 839 106.87 45.31 58.68
CA THR A 839 105.73 44.96 57.82
C THR A 839 105.17 46.22 57.16
N VAL A 840 105.01 46.18 55.84
CA VAL A 840 104.53 47.31 55.02
C VAL A 840 103.40 46.89 54.09
N ARG A 841 102.60 47.81 53.57
CA ARG A 841 101.58 47.54 52.54
C ARG A 841 102.24 47.53 51.15
N PRO A 842 101.76 46.72 50.18
CA PRO A 842 102.29 46.75 48.80
C PRO A 842 102.21 48.14 48.13
N THR A 843 101.25 48.98 48.55
CA THR A 843 101.04 50.34 48.04
C THR A 843 101.65 51.42 48.92
N GLU A 844 102.42 51.06 49.96
CA GLU A 844 103.04 52.03 50.87
C GLU A 844 104.05 52.90 50.08
N PRO A 845 104.07 54.24 50.25
CA PRO A 845 105.08 55.10 49.63
C PRO A 845 106.50 54.69 50.06
N ILE A 846 107.50 54.86 49.19
CA ILE A 846 108.87 54.41 49.50
C ILE A 846 109.43 55.15 50.71
N HIS A 847 109.16 56.45 50.84
CA HIS A 847 109.52 57.21 52.05
C HIS A 847 109.07 56.52 53.35
N ALA A 848 107.81 56.05 53.42
CA ALA A 848 107.27 55.41 54.62
C ALA A 848 107.94 54.05 54.88
N VAL A 849 108.23 53.29 53.82
CA VAL A 849 108.97 52.02 53.90
C VAL A 849 110.39 52.27 54.43
N THR A 850 111.12 53.23 53.86
CA THR A 850 112.48 53.58 54.28
C THR A 850 112.49 54.05 55.74
N ALA A 851 111.52 54.90 56.14
CA ALA A 851 111.41 55.36 57.52
C ALA A 851 111.26 54.19 58.51
N ALA A 852 110.42 53.20 58.19
CA ALA A 852 110.25 52.01 59.02
C ALA A 852 111.55 51.19 59.14
N VAL A 853 112.30 51.04 58.05
CA VAL A 853 113.60 50.37 58.05
C VAL A 853 114.61 51.14 58.90
N LEU A 854 114.71 52.46 58.74
CA LEU A 854 115.65 53.30 59.48
C LEU A 854 115.33 53.34 60.98
N ASP A 855 114.06 53.43 61.35
CA ASP A 855 113.62 53.31 62.75
C ASP A 855 114.09 51.99 63.36
N ARG A 856 113.98 50.89 62.60
CA ARG A 856 114.42 49.57 63.04
C ARG A 856 115.95 49.46 63.11
N VAL A 857 116.67 50.06 62.18
CA VAL A 857 118.15 50.14 62.23
C VAL A 857 118.58 50.90 63.48
N ALA A 858 117.93 52.03 63.79
CA ALA A 858 118.27 52.83 64.98
C ALA A 858 117.98 52.09 66.31
N GLU A 859 116.94 51.25 66.34
CA GLU A 859 116.62 50.41 67.50
C GLU A 859 117.66 49.29 67.70
N LEU A 860 118.03 48.58 66.64
CA LEU A 860 118.90 47.40 66.72
C LEU A 860 120.39 47.72 66.72
N ARG A 861 120.76 48.82 66.06
CA ARG A 861 122.13 49.24 65.78
C ARG A 861 122.26 50.77 65.97
N PRO A 862 122.11 51.27 67.21
CA PRO A 862 122.28 52.69 67.51
C PRO A 862 123.70 53.20 67.25
N ASP A 863 124.67 52.30 67.05
CA ASP A 863 126.01 52.60 66.57
C ASP A 863 126.06 53.00 65.08
N LEU A 864 125.05 52.61 64.29
CA LEU A 864 124.98 52.90 62.85
C LEU A 864 124.10 54.11 62.53
N LEU A 865 123.01 54.27 63.26
CA LEU A 865 122.06 55.36 63.09
C LEU A 865 121.44 55.69 64.45
N SER A 866 121.53 56.93 64.89
CA SER A 866 120.86 57.35 66.12
C SER A 866 119.35 57.44 65.93
N ALA A 867 118.60 57.29 67.03
CA ALA A 867 117.14 57.50 67.02
C ALA A 867 116.75 58.92 66.54
N ALA A 868 117.63 59.91 66.73
CA ALA A 868 117.42 61.27 66.24
C ALA A 868 117.55 61.38 64.71
N GLU A 869 118.51 60.68 64.10
CA GLU A 869 118.70 60.68 62.64
C GLU A 869 117.59 59.92 61.92
N ALA A 870 117.13 58.78 62.45
CA ALA A 870 115.96 58.08 61.94
C ALA A 870 114.68 58.94 62.03
N ALA A 871 114.49 59.63 63.16
CA ALA A 871 113.37 60.55 63.35
C ALA A 871 113.42 61.74 62.38
N ALA A 872 114.60 62.26 62.06
CA ALA A 872 114.77 63.37 61.11
C ALA A 872 114.31 62.97 59.69
N TYR A 873 114.69 61.79 59.20
CA TYR A 873 114.24 61.29 57.89
C TYR A 873 112.71 61.09 57.85
N ARG A 874 112.15 60.49 58.91
CA ARG A 874 110.69 60.28 59.01
C ARG A 874 109.92 61.61 59.01
N LEU A 875 110.43 62.63 59.72
CA LEU A 875 109.82 63.97 59.81
C LEU A 875 109.95 64.79 58.53
N ASP A 876 111.01 64.60 57.73
CA ASP A 876 111.17 65.28 56.44
C ASP A 876 110.04 64.92 55.45
N GLY A 877 109.43 63.74 55.61
CA GLY A 877 108.17 63.40 54.92
C GLY A 877 108.28 63.17 53.42
N ARG A 878 109.50 63.17 52.86
CA ARG A 878 109.79 63.09 51.42
C ARG A 878 110.97 62.17 51.14
N GLU A 879 111.00 61.64 49.93
CA GLU A 879 112.13 60.86 49.40
C GLU A 879 113.32 61.79 49.10
N LEU A 880 114.51 61.41 49.56
CA LEU A 880 115.74 62.22 49.44
C LEU A 880 116.52 61.92 48.14
N ALA A 881 116.28 60.76 47.53
CA ALA A 881 117.08 60.19 46.45
C ALA A 881 116.25 59.81 45.20
N THR A 882 115.03 60.34 45.03
CA THR A 882 114.15 60.02 43.90
C THR A 882 114.83 60.20 42.54
N HIS A 883 115.62 61.26 42.34
CA HIS A 883 116.30 61.51 41.07
C HIS A 883 117.38 60.45 40.77
N ALA A 884 118.14 60.04 41.79
CA ALA A 884 119.14 58.98 41.67
C ALA A 884 118.47 57.62 41.39
N ALA A 885 117.34 57.35 42.05
CA ALA A 885 116.56 56.13 41.82
C ALA A 885 115.95 56.07 40.41
N GLU A 886 115.38 57.17 39.90
CA GLU A 886 114.80 57.22 38.55
C GLU A 886 115.86 57.15 37.46
N ALA A 887 117.03 57.80 37.64
CA ALA A 887 118.16 57.65 36.73
C ALA A 887 118.63 56.19 36.67
N ARG A 888 118.78 55.53 37.83
CA ARG A 888 119.14 54.12 37.91
C ARG A 888 118.10 53.22 37.24
N LEU A 889 116.81 53.49 37.42
CA LEU A 889 115.73 52.73 36.77
C LEU A 889 115.71 52.92 35.25
N ALA A 890 115.98 54.14 34.76
CA ALA A 890 116.10 54.41 33.33
C ALA A 890 117.28 53.64 32.71
N ASP A 891 118.43 53.60 33.39
CA ASP A 891 119.60 52.82 32.96
C ASP A 891 119.30 51.32 32.94
N LEU A 892 118.69 50.78 34.00
CA LEU A 892 118.26 49.37 34.06
C LEU A 892 117.25 49.03 32.96
N ARG A 893 116.31 49.95 32.62
CA ARG A 893 115.36 49.78 31.51
C ARG A 893 116.07 49.77 30.17
N ALA A 894 117.01 50.68 29.96
CA ALA A 894 117.80 50.74 28.73
C ALA A 894 118.73 49.52 28.57
N GLU A 895 119.31 49.02 29.65
CA GLU A 895 120.09 47.78 29.65
C GLU A 895 119.22 46.55 29.39
N ALA A 896 118.06 46.44 30.03
CA ALA A 896 117.12 45.34 29.81
C ALA A 896 116.61 45.30 28.36
N ALA A 897 116.29 46.47 27.79
CA ALA A 897 115.92 46.60 26.38
C ALA A 897 117.06 46.15 25.45
N ARG A 898 118.31 46.58 25.72
CA ARG A 898 119.49 46.17 24.94
C ARG A 898 119.81 44.68 25.06
N ARG A 899 119.69 44.09 26.26
CA ARG A 899 119.88 42.65 26.48
C ARG A 899 118.82 41.82 25.76
N ARG A 900 117.56 42.28 25.74
CA ARG A 900 116.48 41.58 25.03
C ARG A 900 116.59 41.71 23.52
N ALA A 901 117.01 42.86 23.01
CA ALA A 901 117.32 43.02 21.59
C ALA A 901 118.43 42.05 21.14
N ARG A 902 119.51 41.92 21.93
CA ARG A 902 120.58 40.93 21.66
C ARG A 902 120.12 39.48 21.79
N ALA A 903 119.26 39.16 22.76
CA ALA A 903 118.73 37.80 22.92
C ALA A 903 117.72 37.42 21.81
N ALA A 904 117.09 38.39 21.17
CA ALA A 904 116.19 38.19 20.03
C ALA A 904 116.95 37.97 18.70
N ASP A 905 118.14 38.56 18.52
CA ASP A 905 118.99 38.31 17.35
C ASP A 905 119.65 36.91 17.36
N ASP A 906 119.85 36.30 18.53
CA ASP A 906 120.48 34.98 18.70
C ASP A 906 119.50 33.78 18.57
N MET A 907 118.19 34.04 18.62
CA MET A 907 117.16 33.03 18.35
C MET A 907 116.61 33.20 16.94
N GLY A 908 117.26 32.54 15.98
CA GLY A 908 116.87 32.53 14.57
C GLY A 908 115.36 32.36 14.35
N SER A 909 114.82 33.22 13.48
CA SER A 909 113.40 33.31 13.13
C SER A 909 112.78 31.95 12.76
N PRO A 910 111.65 31.55 13.40
CA PRO A 910 110.81 30.50 12.85
C PRO A 910 109.91 31.06 11.74
N ARG A 911 109.87 30.33 10.62
CA ARG A 911 108.95 30.44 9.48
C ARG A 911 107.47 30.56 9.90
N PRO A 912 106.62 31.21 9.10
CA PRO A 912 105.17 31.21 9.31
C PRO A 912 104.57 29.84 8.95
N PRO A 913 103.58 29.33 9.68
CA PRO A 913 102.63 28.36 9.14
C PRO A 913 101.47 29.06 8.45
N ASP A 914 101.06 28.43 7.37
CA ASP A 914 100.05 28.82 6.40
C ASP A 914 98.61 28.88 6.95
N ASP A 915 97.81 29.55 6.13
CA ASP A 915 96.36 29.70 6.17
C ASP A 915 95.60 28.37 6.26
N ASP A 916 94.54 28.35 7.09
CA ASP A 916 93.15 28.00 6.71
C ASP A 916 92.36 27.55 7.94
N GLU A 917 91.43 28.39 8.40
CA GLU A 917 90.07 27.95 8.80
C GLU A 917 89.19 29.17 9.14
N ALA A 918 88.24 29.44 8.25
CA ALA A 918 87.11 30.32 8.49
C ALA A 918 85.87 29.48 8.85
N ALA A 919 85.33 29.66 10.06
CA ALA A 919 83.93 29.43 10.43
C ALA A 919 83.58 30.21 11.70
#